data_AF-A0A2D6D0X0-F1
#
_entry.id   AF-A0A2D6D0X0-F1
#
_cell.length_a   1.000
_cell.length_b   1.000
_cell.length_c   1.000
_cell.angle_alpha   90.00
_cell.angle_beta   90.00
_cell.angle_gamma   90.00
#
_symmetry.space_group_name_H-M   'P 1'
#
loop_
_entity.id
_entity.type
_entity.pdbx_description
1 polymer ?
#
loop_
_entity_poly.entity_id
_entity_poly.type
_entity_poly.pdbx_seq_one_letter_code
_entity_poly.pdbx_strand_id
1 'polypeptide(L)'
;MTSRARQLPTRRDHAAANLKNVAHPMYRYRAESAWDAGAQRHREGWAMSKLPSIRRALATLVYAAILLACLPSARAIQWDPQTALAGHGPDVAVSANALHVVRSDANSPALGHVIYTRSTDGGAMWTGEYTMPASPVARYGSARVSADGGLVAVAWTEDVAGSGEQRVAYSQDEGLTWSATTSLGEGEHTHSIAVSGSAIVAMYAVSGGAWPYSTRVSHDGGLTWEQARPVTGISGVTGDVAISGSAMIALGGVGVGMAAASSADWGATWDTPVTLGTYTNGEALQLSAYGCVVLAAWAQNDNTERYAARSDDSGVTWETAVDVSAGAPGINHGGGVDVHGNFALSTWRHDGAFYWSESDDGGDTWGAAQPGPTVAGVGAVAVDASYAYALNTDSPSGSLWVTRAAAPALPSIRVTGPTPLTVFPEATTSVALAVDLVNHAAPAYWAWSLSPFPDSGPAGGTLVTSGAATTVTGLTDGATYTVYVALVDEGGVLLDPSATHCETFSIAGVPPAPAVTIVEPAADQALAAGVTSTPLTVTITDYPAPGHWHWHWQLDTPFHDTGVAGGNHVDPGVLTDTIAGLSDGTAYSVYVALVDGSENLLSPSVTASAPFSVTDAGPLADAVTVVDAQGAAGQAVQVQIQLYDLAPEDELSGVFLSLAYDPALLTPTDDGAGAVTAASTGDIVPEEWTIEQNVPAPGALNVSMAGDLGSAPITTGGILLNVDFVVDVDAAASATSPLTLTALELNEGLISSTPVHGTFTVLDLLYGDVTGNGKAGAYDAAWILHFAVDFALDPAPPVVEFPVETATPVWASEPLLPEQAWEVADVDDSGAPQAQPADIMAMDASMVLQHEVGLTTAFPAESGGPAAPAQLASVAGHVLRGESTSERPGGRIAVSLDVSAAADLVAGEVVLDFDASLVTPVDTSLATTRTRGASRPLIVQRARGGRIATAFASARPLDASDAVLEVTFEASRNVAHATESAIRASHLRLNASRVETDFAFPFRIEPFANRLMANYPNPFNPETWIPFELAADAHVTVGIYDLAGHRVRALDLGMRPMGEHTSREDAAHWDGRNAHGEHVASGVYVYELTAGEYRAVRRMIVRK
;
A
#
# COMPACT_ATOMS: atom_id res chain seq x y z
N MET A 1 -43.24 -56.58 5.82
CA MET A 1 -43.44 -57.08 7.20
C MET A 1 -43.60 -55.84 8.09
N THR A 2 -44.71 -55.57 8.78
CA THR A 2 -45.29 -56.27 9.96
C THR A 2 -44.30 -56.41 11.13
N SER A 3 -44.57 -56.01 12.39
CA SER A 3 -45.51 -55.03 12.99
C SER A 3 -45.52 -55.22 14.53
N ARG A 4 -45.79 -54.14 15.30
CA ARG A 4 -46.32 -54.14 16.69
C ARG A 4 -45.38 -54.63 17.83
N ALA A 5 -45.58 -54.26 19.11
CA ALA A 5 -46.24 -53.10 19.75
C ALA A 5 -46.15 -53.20 21.29
N ARG A 6 -46.34 -52.07 22.02
CA ARG A 6 -47.30 -51.87 23.15
C ARG A 6 -47.20 -50.41 23.67
N GLN A 7 -48.30 -49.63 23.76
CA GLN A 7 -49.22 -49.43 24.92
C GLN A 7 -48.61 -48.58 26.07
N LEU A 8 -49.23 -47.59 26.74
CA LEU A 8 -50.57 -46.91 26.79
C LEU A 8 -50.38 -45.57 27.64
N PRO A 9 -51.39 -44.76 28.07
CA PRO A 9 -52.35 -43.94 27.28
C PRO A 9 -52.74 -42.54 27.89
N THR A 10 -53.77 -41.87 27.29
CA THR A 10 -54.73 -40.87 27.87
C THR A 10 -54.24 -39.41 28.17
N ARG A 11 -55.04 -38.31 28.09
CA ARG A 11 -56.49 -38.07 27.72
C ARG A 11 -56.80 -36.55 27.48
N ARG A 12 -57.67 -36.21 26.49
CA ARG A 12 -58.85 -35.26 26.51
C ARG A 12 -58.71 -33.78 26.93
N ASP A 13 -59.62 -32.81 26.63
CA ASP A 13 -60.76 -32.61 25.68
C ASP A 13 -61.18 -31.10 25.68
N HIS A 14 -62.06 -30.66 24.75
CA HIS A 14 -62.96 -29.46 24.78
C HIS A 14 -62.37 -28.02 24.63
N ALA A 15 -63.15 -26.95 24.35
CA ALA A 15 -64.34 -26.72 23.49
C ALA A 15 -64.72 -25.20 23.37
N ALA A 16 -65.45 -24.83 22.30
CA ALA A 16 -65.83 -23.47 21.85
C ALA A 16 -66.83 -22.64 22.70
N ALA A 17 -66.96 -21.31 22.42
CA ALA A 17 -68.26 -20.59 22.26
C ALA A 17 -68.19 -19.08 21.85
N ASN A 18 -68.95 -18.68 20.81
CA ASN A 18 -69.88 -17.52 20.66
C ASN A 18 -69.50 -16.03 20.98
N LEU A 19 -70.21 -14.98 20.50
CA LEU A 19 -70.82 -14.60 19.18
C LEU A 19 -71.55 -13.22 19.27
N LYS A 20 -71.67 -12.48 18.14
CA LYS A 20 -72.56 -11.29 17.86
C LYS A 20 -72.15 -9.97 18.55
N ASN A 21 -72.46 -8.76 18.06
CA ASN A 21 -73.39 -8.21 17.02
C ASN A 21 -72.85 -6.79 16.58
N VAL A 22 -73.30 -6.02 15.57
CA VAL A 22 -74.27 -6.14 14.45
C VAL A 22 -73.81 -5.26 13.24
N ALA A 23 -74.66 -4.90 12.27
CA ALA A 23 -74.25 -4.78 10.85
C ALA A 23 -75.11 -3.89 9.92
N HIS A 24 -74.59 -3.66 8.68
CA HIS A 24 -75.28 -3.27 7.42
C HIS A 24 -75.78 -1.81 7.24
N PRO A 25 -76.20 -1.34 6.01
CA PRO A 25 -76.19 -1.94 4.65
C PRO A 25 -75.67 -1.04 3.47
N MET A 26 -75.78 -1.55 2.22
CA MET A 26 -75.42 -0.98 0.90
C MET A 26 -76.28 0.19 0.36
N TYR A 27 -75.81 0.93 -0.67
CA TYR A 27 -76.39 1.06 -2.06
C TYR A 27 -75.55 2.04 -2.96
N ARG A 28 -75.41 2.04 -4.31
CA ARG A 28 -75.43 1.03 -5.43
C ARG A 28 -76.33 1.39 -6.66
N TYR A 29 -75.85 2.08 -7.73
CA TYR A 29 -76.41 1.97 -9.11
C TYR A 29 -75.47 2.40 -10.27
N ARG A 30 -75.95 2.34 -11.53
CA ARG A 30 -75.26 2.56 -12.84
C ARG A 30 -75.23 4.03 -13.33
N ALA A 31 -74.54 4.26 -14.46
CA ALA A 31 -74.31 5.56 -15.09
C ALA A 31 -74.84 5.64 -16.53
N GLU A 32 -75.39 6.81 -16.91
CA GLU A 32 -75.83 7.24 -18.25
C GLU A 32 -75.94 8.79 -18.22
N SER A 33 -75.60 9.66 -19.20
CA SER A 33 -74.87 9.57 -20.49
C SER A 33 -74.66 10.99 -21.12
N ALA A 34 -73.59 11.22 -21.93
CA ALA A 34 -73.26 12.44 -22.74
C ALA A 34 -72.81 13.71 -21.95
N TRP A 35 -71.85 14.58 -22.33
CA TRP A 35 -71.30 15.11 -23.60
C TRP A 35 -72.26 15.95 -24.46
N ASP A 36 -72.16 17.29 -24.42
CA ASP A 36 -71.97 18.10 -25.65
C ASP A 36 -71.55 19.58 -25.40
N ALA A 37 -70.93 20.17 -26.43
CA ALA A 37 -70.80 21.59 -26.81
C ALA A 37 -70.54 22.73 -25.78
N GLY A 38 -69.56 23.60 -26.11
CA GLY A 38 -69.51 24.98 -25.59
C GLY A 38 -68.12 25.63 -25.64
N ALA A 39 -67.98 26.79 -26.30
CA ALA A 39 -66.72 27.53 -26.37
C ALA A 39 -66.74 28.85 -25.58
N GLN A 40 -65.55 29.37 -25.29
CA GLN A 40 -65.20 30.72 -24.82
C GLN A 40 -65.23 31.06 -23.32
N ARG A 41 -64.00 31.31 -22.81
CA ARG A 41 -63.54 32.47 -22.00
C ARG A 41 -63.93 32.62 -20.51
N HIS A 42 -62.89 33.02 -19.77
CA HIS A 42 -62.85 33.76 -18.49
C HIS A 42 -63.24 33.07 -17.17
N ARG A 43 -62.17 32.72 -16.42
CA ARG A 43 -61.93 32.88 -14.97
C ARG A 43 -62.82 32.16 -13.93
N GLU A 44 -62.10 31.63 -12.94
CA GLU A 44 -62.51 31.37 -11.54
C GLU A 44 -63.59 30.29 -11.30
N GLY A 45 -63.18 29.18 -10.68
CA GLY A 45 -64.06 28.10 -10.25
C GLY A 45 -63.31 27.03 -9.46
N TRP A 46 -63.85 26.59 -8.32
CA TRP A 46 -63.23 25.61 -7.43
C TRP A 46 -63.47 24.13 -7.84
N ALA A 47 -62.47 23.30 -7.55
CA ALA A 47 -62.56 21.89 -7.13
C ALA A 47 -63.26 20.86 -8.03
N MET A 48 -62.48 19.93 -8.62
CA MET A 48 -62.91 18.54 -8.82
C MET A 48 -61.77 17.49 -8.82
N SER A 49 -60.77 17.61 -7.93
CA SER A 49 -59.64 16.66 -7.82
C SER A 49 -59.68 15.70 -6.60
N LYS A 50 -60.56 15.93 -5.61
CA LYS A 50 -60.52 15.22 -4.30
C LYS A 50 -61.32 13.90 -4.26
N LEU A 51 -61.05 12.98 -5.20
CA LEU A 51 -61.65 11.62 -5.21
C LEU A 51 -60.64 10.46 -5.09
N PRO A 52 -59.44 10.49 -5.70
CA PRO A 52 -58.40 9.47 -5.45
C PRO A 52 -57.90 9.49 -4.01
N SER A 53 -57.69 10.69 -3.45
CA SER A 53 -57.09 10.91 -2.12
C SER A 53 -57.89 10.31 -0.97
N ILE A 54 -59.23 10.31 -1.03
CA ILE A 54 -60.08 9.70 0.00
C ILE A 54 -59.94 8.17 0.03
N ARG A 55 -59.64 7.53 -1.12
CA ARG A 55 -59.38 6.09 -1.19
C ARG A 55 -57.97 5.73 -0.71
N ARG A 56 -56.94 6.53 -1.04
CA ARG A 56 -55.60 6.36 -0.46
C ARG A 56 -55.68 6.50 1.07
N ALA A 57 -56.24 7.60 1.59
CA ALA A 57 -56.36 7.85 3.03
C ALA A 57 -57.11 6.75 3.82
N LEU A 58 -58.19 6.18 3.27
CA LEU A 58 -58.91 5.08 3.93
C LEU A 58 -58.16 3.74 3.88
N ALA A 59 -57.29 3.51 2.91
CA ALA A 59 -56.40 2.35 2.91
C ALA A 59 -55.29 2.54 3.97
N THR A 60 -54.63 3.70 3.98
CA THR A 60 -53.57 4.03 4.95
C THR A 60 -54.07 3.96 6.38
N LEU A 61 -55.26 4.51 6.69
CA LEU A 61 -55.85 4.45 8.03
C LEU A 61 -56.15 3.02 8.50
N VAL A 62 -56.55 2.11 7.60
CA VAL A 62 -56.79 0.70 7.95
C VAL A 62 -55.46 -0.05 8.16
N TYR A 63 -54.43 0.26 7.37
CA TYR A 63 -53.10 -0.33 7.53
C TYR A 63 -52.42 0.14 8.84
N ALA A 64 -52.44 1.45 9.10
CA ALA A 64 -51.93 2.04 10.33
C ALA A 64 -52.66 1.54 11.58
N ALA A 65 -53.98 1.37 11.53
CA ALA A 65 -54.75 0.82 12.65
C ALA A 65 -54.45 -0.67 12.95
N ILE A 66 -53.96 -1.43 11.96
CA ILE A 66 -53.51 -2.82 12.14
C ILE A 66 -52.10 -2.85 12.74
N LEU A 67 -51.21 -1.94 12.34
CA LEU A 67 -49.87 -1.78 12.92
C LEU A 67 -49.92 -1.30 14.38
N LEU A 68 -50.72 -0.26 14.68
CA LEU A 68 -50.91 0.25 16.05
C LEU A 68 -51.41 -0.81 17.06
N ALA A 69 -52.09 -1.85 16.57
CA ALA A 69 -52.63 -2.91 17.42
C ALA A 69 -51.58 -3.92 17.91
N CYS A 70 -50.33 -3.86 17.42
CA CYS A 70 -49.29 -4.85 17.69
C CYS A 70 -47.92 -4.25 18.08
N LEU A 71 -47.88 -3.02 18.62
CA LEU A 71 -46.66 -2.40 19.13
C LEU A 71 -45.90 -3.33 20.10
N PRO A 72 -44.70 -3.84 19.74
CA PRO A 72 -43.81 -4.49 20.68
C PRO A 72 -43.20 -3.40 21.57
N SER A 73 -42.84 -3.75 22.82
CA SER A 73 -41.99 -2.86 23.62
C SER A 73 -40.65 -2.68 22.91
N ALA A 74 -40.19 -1.42 22.78
CA ALA A 74 -38.90 -1.09 22.17
C ALA A 74 -37.78 -1.93 22.78
N ARG A 75 -36.92 -2.49 21.92
CA ARG A 75 -35.88 -3.44 22.30
C ARG A 75 -34.53 -2.74 22.22
N ALA A 76 -33.71 -2.90 23.24
CA ALA A 76 -32.41 -2.23 23.28
C ALA A 76 -31.30 -3.19 23.70
N ILE A 77 -30.14 -3.06 23.07
CA ILE A 77 -28.88 -3.39 23.75
C ILE A 77 -28.58 -2.24 24.72
N GLN A 78 -28.01 -2.56 25.87
CA GLN A 78 -27.36 -1.61 26.76
C GLN A 78 -25.91 -2.09 26.97
N TRP A 79 -24.93 -1.25 26.67
CA TRP A 79 -23.53 -1.50 27.01
C TRP A 79 -23.19 -0.87 28.40
N ASP A 80 -22.00 -1.13 28.95
CA ASP A 80 -21.63 -0.58 30.27
C ASP A 80 -21.31 0.93 30.15
N PRO A 81 -21.93 1.79 30.98
CA PRO A 81 -21.65 3.24 30.97
C PRO A 81 -20.19 3.65 31.16
N GLN A 82 -19.40 2.89 31.94
CA GLN A 82 -18.20 3.44 32.58
C GLN A 82 -16.97 3.55 31.66
N THR A 83 -17.11 3.21 30.38
CA THR A 83 -15.98 2.70 29.57
C THR A 83 -15.87 3.30 28.16
N ALA A 84 -16.68 4.31 27.82
CA ALA A 84 -16.57 5.03 26.56
C ALA A 84 -15.56 6.20 26.67
N LEU A 85 -14.74 6.41 25.64
CA LEU A 85 -13.97 7.65 25.51
C LEU A 85 -14.93 8.80 25.16
N ALA A 86 -14.87 9.89 25.94
CA ALA A 86 -15.61 11.10 25.63
C ALA A 86 -15.16 11.63 24.25
N GLY A 87 -16.07 11.56 23.27
CA GLY A 87 -15.81 11.84 21.86
C GLY A 87 -16.60 10.93 20.91
N HIS A 88 -16.59 9.61 21.14
CA HIS A 88 -16.95 8.62 20.12
C HIS A 88 -18.09 7.71 20.57
N GLY A 89 -19.17 7.64 19.77
CA GLY A 89 -20.33 6.76 20.00
C GLY A 89 -20.35 5.54 19.08
N PRO A 90 -21.28 4.59 19.30
CA PRO A 90 -21.58 3.57 18.31
C PRO A 90 -22.22 4.17 17.06
N ASP A 91 -22.03 3.50 15.93
CA ASP A 91 -22.60 3.83 14.62
C ASP A 91 -23.42 2.64 14.08
N VAL A 92 -24.43 2.90 13.25
CA VAL A 92 -25.41 1.90 12.79
C VAL A 92 -25.80 2.07 11.32
N ALA A 93 -25.81 0.95 10.59
CA ALA A 93 -26.31 0.87 9.22
C ALA A 93 -27.39 -0.21 9.08
N VAL A 94 -28.22 -0.10 8.04
CA VAL A 94 -29.23 -1.08 7.64
C VAL A 94 -28.85 -1.65 6.27
N SER A 95 -28.94 -2.96 6.14
CA SER A 95 -28.91 -3.69 4.86
C SER A 95 -30.28 -4.29 4.57
N ALA A 96 -30.42 -5.00 3.44
CA ALA A 96 -31.72 -5.56 3.05
C ALA A 96 -32.33 -6.54 4.08
N ASN A 97 -31.52 -7.24 4.90
CA ASN A 97 -32.02 -8.21 5.88
C ASN A 97 -31.43 -8.05 7.30
N ALA A 98 -30.50 -7.11 7.53
CA ALA A 98 -29.81 -6.98 8.81
C ALA A 98 -29.52 -5.54 9.27
N LEU A 99 -29.53 -5.36 10.59
CA LEU A 99 -28.95 -4.21 11.30
C LEU A 99 -27.47 -4.45 11.56
N HIS A 100 -26.63 -3.45 11.32
CA HIS A 100 -25.18 -3.49 11.49
C HIS A 100 -24.74 -2.44 12.50
N VAL A 101 -23.94 -2.79 13.50
CA VAL A 101 -23.49 -1.86 14.54
C VAL A 101 -21.99 -1.98 14.72
N VAL A 102 -21.29 -0.83 14.78
CA VAL A 102 -19.88 -0.75 15.15
C VAL A 102 -19.70 0.13 16.39
N ARG A 103 -18.76 -0.23 17.28
CA ARG A 103 -18.40 0.52 18.49
C ARG A 103 -16.88 0.46 18.75
N SER A 104 -16.31 1.53 19.30
CA SER A 104 -14.93 1.52 19.82
C SER A 104 -14.95 1.18 21.33
N ASP A 105 -14.12 0.23 21.76
CA ASP A 105 -13.98 -0.20 23.17
C ASP A 105 -12.64 0.27 23.75
N ALA A 106 -12.66 0.72 25.00
CA ALA A 106 -11.51 1.23 25.76
C ALA A 106 -11.24 0.46 27.07
N ASN A 107 -11.89 -0.70 27.29
CA ASN A 107 -11.76 -1.47 28.53
C ASN A 107 -10.43 -2.21 28.70
N SER A 108 -9.69 -2.48 27.63
CA SER A 108 -8.42 -3.19 27.75
C SER A 108 -7.35 -2.26 28.33
N PRO A 109 -6.64 -2.63 29.41
CA PRO A 109 -5.52 -1.86 29.96
C PRO A 109 -4.29 -1.85 29.03
N ALA A 110 -4.36 -2.52 27.88
CA ALA A 110 -3.48 -2.33 26.75
C ALA A 110 -4.30 -2.38 25.44
N LEU A 111 -4.25 -1.28 24.68
CA LEU A 111 -4.82 -1.12 23.32
C LEU A 111 -6.36 -1.07 23.29
N GLY A 112 -6.94 -0.11 22.57
CA GLY A 112 -8.38 -0.12 22.27
C GLY A 112 -8.75 -1.15 21.20
N HIS A 113 -10.04 -1.31 20.92
CA HIS A 113 -10.53 -2.20 19.85
C HIS A 113 -11.76 -1.62 19.14
N VAL A 114 -11.86 -1.85 17.82
CA VAL A 114 -13.11 -1.64 17.07
C VAL A 114 -13.88 -2.96 17.04
N ILE A 115 -15.16 -2.92 17.41
CA ILE A 115 -16.02 -4.08 17.61
C ILE A 115 -17.29 -3.94 16.77
N TYR A 116 -17.63 -5.01 16.06
CA TYR A 116 -18.82 -5.13 15.22
C TYR A 116 -19.82 -6.17 15.79
N THR A 117 -21.11 -5.92 15.59
CA THR A 117 -22.19 -6.91 15.79
C THR A 117 -23.36 -6.63 14.85
N ARG A 118 -24.20 -7.64 14.58
CA ARG A 118 -25.37 -7.51 13.70
C ARG A 118 -26.60 -8.27 14.20
N SER A 119 -27.77 -7.92 13.67
CA SER A 119 -29.04 -8.59 13.94
C SER A 119 -29.87 -8.76 12.67
N THR A 120 -30.38 -9.96 12.42
CA THR A 120 -31.22 -10.30 11.25
C THR A 120 -32.72 -10.43 11.60
N ASP A 121 -33.14 -9.94 12.78
CA ASP A 121 -34.52 -10.09 13.28
C ASP A 121 -35.08 -8.81 13.93
N GLY A 122 -34.58 -7.65 13.51
CA GLY A 122 -35.00 -6.35 14.03
C GLY A 122 -34.50 -6.10 15.46
N GLY A 123 -33.25 -6.44 15.74
CA GLY A 123 -32.59 -6.20 17.03
C GLY A 123 -33.09 -7.09 18.17
N ALA A 124 -33.78 -8.20 17.89
CA ALA A 124 -34.33 -9.10 18.91
C ALA A 124 -33.31 -10.15 19.38
N MET A 125 -32.43 -10.58 18.47
CA MET A 125 -31.22 -11.37 18.73
C MET A 125 -30.05 -10.75 17.96
N TRP A 126 -28.87 -10.81 18.56
CA TRP A 126 -27.64 -10.25 18.01
C TRP A 126 -26.57 -11.34 17.88
N THR A 127 -25.67 -11.19 16.91
CA THR A 127 -24.51 -12.08 16.77
C THR A 127 -23.53 -11.89 17.92
N GLY A 128 -22.60 -12.83 18.06
CA GLY A 128 -21.39 -12.58 18.85
C GLY A 128 -20.67 -11.33 18.35
N GLU A 129 -19.96 -10.65 19.25
CA GLU A 129 -19.13 -9.50 18.91
C GLU A 129 -17.89 -9.96 18.14
N TYR A 130 -17.58 -9.27 17.03
CA TYR A 130 -16.39 -9.48 16.20
C TYR A 130 -15.44 -8.31 16.40
N THR A 131 -14.21 -8.57 16.83
CA THR A 131 -13.16 -7.55 16.92
C THR A 131 -12.48 -7.40 15.55
N MET A 132 -12.44 -6.18 15.02
CA MET A 132 -11.75 -5.90 13.75
C MET A 132 -10.24 -6.17 13.87
N PRO A 133 -9.58 -6.72 12.83
CA PRO A 133 -8.13 -6.89 12.82
C PRO A 133 -7.44 -5.52 12.87
N ALA A 134 -6.62 -5.30 13.88
CA ALA A 134 -6.07 -3.98 14.17
C ALA A 134 -4.62 -4.03 14.66
N SER A 135 -3.90 -2.94 14.43
CA SER A 135 -2.49 -2.79 14.80
C SER A 135 -2.35 -2.64 16.33
N PRO A 136 -1.22 -3.04 16.95
CA PRO A 136 -1.05 -2.91 18.41
C PRO A 136 -0.75 -1.46 18.84
N VAL A 137 -1.72 -0.55 18.71
CA VAL A 137 -1.58 0.90 18.95
C VAL A 137 -2.32 1.41 20.20
N ALA A 138 -1.86 2.55 20.72
CA ALA A 138 -2.28 3.09 22.01
C ALA A 138 -3.71 3.62 22.04
N ARG A 139 -4.27 4.08 20.91
CA ARG A 139 -5.59 4.73 20.80
C ARG A 139 -6.26 4.47 19.44
N TYR A 140 -7.57 4.59 19.43
CA TYR A 140 -8.44 4.43 18.27
C TYR A 140 -9.44 5.58 18.21
N GLY A 141 -9.76 6.05 17.00
CA GLY A 141 -10.70 7.14 16.77
C GLY A 141 -12.16 6.70 16.62
N SER A 142 -12.95 7.54 15.95
CA SER A 142 -14.29 7.20 15.47
C SER A 142 -14.23 6.00 14.53
N ALA A 143 -15.04 4.97 14.81
CA ALA A 143 -15.43 4.00 13.81
C ALA A 143 -16.70 4.47 13.08
N ARG A 144 -16.84 4.08 11.81
CA ARG A 144 -18.00 4.36 10.95
C ARG A 144 -18.45 3.09 10.23
N VAL A 145 -19.74 2.94 9.97
CA VAL A 145 -20.32 1.79 9.22
C VAL A 145 -21.35 2.25 8.20
N SER A 146 -21.32 1.63 7.01
CA SER A 146 -22.36 1.80 5.98
C SER A 146 -22.58 0.49 5.23
N ALA A 147 -23.76 0.32 4.64
CA ALA A 147 -24.16 -0.93 3.99
C ALA A 147 -25.22 -0.69 2.90
N ASP A 148 -25.17 -1.52 1.84
CA ASP A 148 -26.25 -1.66 0.85
C ASP A 148 -26.30 -3.11 0.36
N GLY A 149 -27.50 -3.61 0.06
CA GLY A 149 -27.73 -4.99 -0.38
C GLY A 149 -27.19 -6.02 0.63
N GLY A 150 -26.05 -6.64 0.29
CA GLY A 150 -25.28 -7.53 1.16
C GLY A 150 -23.83 -7.05 1.43
N LEU A 151 -23.47 -5.87 0.95
CA LEU A 151 -22.16 -5.24 1.18
C LEU A 151 -22.22 -4.40 2.47
N VAL A 152 -21.23 -4.57 3.35
CA VAL A 152 -21.06 -3.80 4.59
C VAL A 152 -19.62 -3.32 4.66
N ALA A 153 -19.39 -2.04 4.93
CA ALA A 153 -18.05 -1.46 5.04
C ALA A 153 -17.90 -0.69 6.36
N VAL A 154 -16.71 -0.80 6.98
CA VAL A 154 -16.38 -0.20 8.27
C VAL A 154 -15.01 0.49 8.18
N ALA A 155 -14.93 1.76 8.55
CA ALA A 155 -13.68 2.53 8.57
C ALA A 155 -13.38 3.15 9.94
N TRP A 156 -12.10 3.32 10.28
CA TRP A 156 -11.65 3.89 11.56
C TRP A 156 -10.23 4.47 11.51
N THR A 157 -9.85 5.24 12.53
CA THR A 157 -8.47 5.73 12.72
C THR A 157 -7.70 4.93 13.78
N GLU A 158 -6.44 4.58 13.50
CA GLU A 158 -5.45 4.07 14.46
C GLU A 158 -4.44 5.19 14.83
N ASP A 159 -4.36 5.62 16.09
CA ASP A 159 -3.50 6.75 16.53
C ASP A 159 -2.12 6.26 16.99
N VAL A 160 -1.11 6.47 16.13
CA VAL A 160 0.30 6.07 16.30
C VAL A 160 1.14 7.24 16.79
N ALA A 161 0.91 7.68 18.03
CA ALA A 161 1.80 8.60 18.75
C ALA A 161 2.07 9.97 18.07
N GLY A 162 1.20 10.40 17.15
CA GLY A 162 1.34 11.67 16.43
C GLY A 162 0.84 11.66 14.97
N SER A 163 0.69 10.50 14.33
CA SER A 163 -0.07 10.36 13.07
C SER A 163 -1.19 9.33 13.20
N GLY A 164 -2.33 9.60 12.54
CA GLY A 164 -3.52 8.76 12.58
C GLY A 164 -3.69 7.98 11.27
N GLU A 165 -3.32 6.71 11.26
CA GLU A 165 -3.49 5.86 10.07
C GLU A 165 -4.99 5.54 9.88
N GLN A 166 -5.51 5.81 8.69
CA GLN A 166 -6.91 5.56 8.35
C GLN A 166 -7.07 4.14 7.80
N ARG A 167 -8.05 3.40 8.31
CA ARG A 167 -8.27 1.97 8.02
C ARG A 167 -9.67 1.72 7.50
N VAL A 168 -9.82 0.64 6.72
CA VAL A 168 -11.12 0.09 6.32
C VAL A 168 -11.09 -1.44 6.29
N ALA A 169 -12.22 -2.05 6.62
CA ALA A 169 -12.53 -3.45 6.36
C ALA A 169 -13.96 -3.56 5.82
N TYR A 170 -14.25 -4.59 5.03
CA TYR A 170 -15.56 -4.79 4.40
C TYR A 170 -15.99 -6.26 4.40
N SER A 171 -17.26 -6.49 4.09
CA SER A 171 -17.92 -7.79 4.06
C SER A 171 -18.90 -7.84 2.90
N GLN A 172 -18.84 -8.90 2.09
CA GLN A 172 -19.74 -9.11 0.93
C GLN A 172 -20.89 -10.11 1.26
N ASP A 173 -20.99 -10.56 2.51
CA ASP A 173 -21.95 -11.56 2.99
C ASP A 173 -22.78 -11.05 4.19
N GLU A 174 -23.13 -9.76 4.12
CA GLU A 174 -23.96 -9.03 5.09
C GLU A 174 -23.30 -8.95 6.49
N GLY A 175 -21.99 -9.15 6.61
CA GLY A 175 -21.25 -9.21 7.87
C GLY A 175 -21.09 -10.60 8.50
N LEU A 176 -21.04 -11.68 7.70
CA LEU A 176 -20.66 -13.01 8.19
C LEU A 176 -19.13 -13.19 8.22
N THR A 177 -18.44 -12.70 7.19
CA THR A 177 -16.98 -12.72 7.05
C THR A 177 -16.46 -11.33 6.67
N TRP A 178 -15.19 -11.06 6.97
CA TRP A 178 -14.56 -9.75 6.79
C TRP A 178 -13.27 -9.87 5.99
N SER A 179 -12.97 -8.81 5.23
CA SER A 179 -11.70 -8.62 4.52
C SER A 179 -10.51 -8.54 5.48
N ALA A 180 -9.30 -8.57 4.92
CA ALA A 180 -8.15 -7.99 5.61
C ALA A 180 -8.35 -6.47 5.80
N THR A 181 -7.67 -5.90 6.78
CA THR A 181 -7.71 -4.45 7.06
C THR A 181 -6.82 -3.70 6.06
N THR A 182 -7.44 -2.86 5.24
CA THR A 182 -6.78 -2.04 4.22
C THR A 182 -6.33 -0.69 4.80
N SER A 183 -5.16 -0.20 4.37
CA SER A 183 -4.68 1.16 4.62
C SER A 183 -5.33 2.14 3.65
N LEU A 184 -5.88 3.23 4.19
CA LEU A 184 -6.33 4.39 3.42
C LEU A 184 -5.28 5.52 3.44
N GLY A 185 -4.31 5.48 4.36
CA GLY A 185 -3.20 6.42 4.50
C GLY A 185 -3.33 7.34 5.71
N GLU A 186 -2.37 8.24 5.90
CA GLU A 186 -2.32 9.11 7.07
C GLU A 186 -3.40 10.21 7.05
N GLY A 187 -3.92 10.51 8.25
CA GLY A 187 -4.82 11.62 8.52
C GLY A 187 -4.92 11.91 10.02
N GLU A 188 -5.92 12.68 10.42
CA GLU A 188 -6.23 12.90 11.84
C GLU A 188 -7.48 12.12 12.26
N HIS A 189 -8.60 12.21 11.54
CA HIS A 189 -9.87 11.58 11.92
C HIS A 189 -10.66 11.05 10.72
N THR A 190 -11.13 9.79 10.79
CA THR A 190 -12.19 9.25 9.92
C THR A 190 -13.49 9.99 10.20
N HIS A 191 -14.11 10.53 9.15
CA HIS A 191 -15.32 11.34 9.26
C HIS A 191 -16.58 10.53 8.95
N SER A 192 -16.61 9.87 7.79
CA SER A 192 -17.76 9.10 7.32
C SER A 192 -17.35 8.03 6.29
N ILE A 193 -18.25 7.07 6.05
CA ILE A 193 -18.17 6.08 4.99
C ILE A 193 -19.55 5.88 4.37
N ALA A 194 -19.63 5.77 3.05
CA ALA A 194 -20.86 5.51 2.31
C ALA A 194 -20.70 4.27 1.42
N VAL A 195 -21.77 3.49 1.30
CA VAL A 195 -21.88 2.31 0.41
C VAL A 195 -23.12 2.47 -0.47
N SER A 196 -23.02 2.16 -1.76
CA SER A 196 -24.15 2.13 -2.69
C SER A 196 -23.83 1.17 -3.85
N GLY A 197 -24.64 0.13 -4.03
CA GLY A 197 -24.36 -0.96 -4.98
C GLY A 197 -23.03 -1.67 -4.65
N SER A 198 -22.02 -1.49 -5.50
CA SER A 198 -20.65 -1.95 -5.28
C SER A 198 -19.67 -0.82 -4.90
N ALA A 199 -20.12 0.44 -4.92
CA ALA A 199 -19.25 1.56 -4.59
C ALA A 199 -19.10 1.73 -3.08
N ILE A 200 -17.88 2.00 -2.62
CA ILE A 200 -17.55 2.38 -1.24
C ILE A 200 -16.74 3.68 -1.28
N VAL A 201 -17.15 4.67 -0.50
CA VAL A 201 -16.46 5.98 -0.39
C VAL A 201 -16.17 6.23 1.08
N ALA A 202 -14.89 6.39 1.43
CA ALA A 202 -14.45 6.71 2.79
C ALA A 202 -13.85 8.13 2.82
N MET A 203 -14.32 8.98 3.74
CA MET A 203 -13.85 10.36 3.90
C MET A 203 -13.19 10.58 5.26
N TYR A 204 -12.04 11.25 5.26
CA TYR A 204 -11.24 11.56 6.44
C TYR A 204 -10.60 12.95 6.34
N ALA A 205 -10.23 13.53 7.47
CA ALA A 205 -9.44 14.77 7.52
C ALA A 205 -7.95 14.45 7.50
N VAL A 206 -7.18 15.19 6.72
CA VAL A 206 -5.71 15.09 6.61
C VAL A 206 -5.06 16.18 7.46
N SER A 207 -3.92 15.89 8.07
CA SER A 207 -3.26 16.82 9.00
C SER A 207 -2.82 18.11 8.32
N GLY A 208 -3.38 19.25 8.74
CA GLY A 208 -3.16 20.54 8.07
C GLY A 208 -4.04 21.66 8.62
N GLY A 209 -3.65 22.91 8.36
CA GLY A 209 -4.12 24.07 9.12
C GLY A 209 -5.64 24.33 9.13
N ALA A 210 -6.35 24.04 8.04
CA ALA A 210 -7.80 24.23 7.93
C ALA A 210 -8.60 22.91 8.04
N TRP A 211 -7.95 21.79 8.38
CA TRP A 211 -8.53 20.45 8.38
C TRP A 211 -9.11 20.06 6.99
N PRO A 212 -8.28 19.95 5.94
CA PRO A 212 -8.73 19.54 4.62
C PRO A 212 -9.23 18.09 4.62
N TYR A 213 -10.29 17.82 3.86
CA TYR A 213 -10.81 16.47 3.68
C TYR A 213 -10.16 15.77 2.47
N SER A 214 -10.02 14.45 2.57
CA SER A 214 -9.69 13.57 1.46
C SER A 214 -10.65 12.39 1.42
N THR A 215 -10.90 11.89 0.22
CA THR A 215 -11.74 10.73 -0.06
C THR A 215 -10.92 9.61 -0.71
N ARG A 216 -11.20 8.38 -0.31
CA ARG A 216 -10.78 7.15 -0.97
C ARG A 216 -12.01 6.44 -1.50
N VAL A 217 -11.93 5.94 -2.73
CA VAL A 217 -13.05 5.31 -3.44
C VAL A 217 -12.68 3.88 -3.82
N SER A 218 -13.68 2.99 -3.80
CA SER A 218 -13.67 1.65 -4.38
C SER A 218 -14.95 1.47 -5.19
N HIS A 219 -14.88 0.77 -6.32
CA HIS A 219 -16.03 0.56 -7.22
C HIS A 219 -16.52 -0.91 -7.26
N ASP A 220 -15.78 -1.83 -6.63
CA ASP A 220 -15.88 -3.29 -6.78
C ASP A 220 -16.22 -4.01 -5.46
N GLY A 221 -16.76 -3.28 -4.48
CA GLY A 221 -17.09 -3.80 -3.16
C GLY A 221 -15.88 -3.94 -2.24
N GLY A 222 -14.83 -3.14 -2.44
CA GLY A 222 -13.68 -3.00 -1.54
C GLY A 222 -12.42 -3.77 -1.96
N LEU A 223 -12.44 -4.46 -3.10
CA LEU A 223 -11.33 -5.30 -3.57
C LEU A 223 -10.15 -4.42 -4.02
N THR A 224 -10.41 -3.40 -4.83
CA THR A 224 -9.46 -2.35 -5.21
C THR A 224 -9.86 -0.99 -4.60
N TRP A 225 -8.88 -0.12 -4.42
CA TRP A 225 -9.06 1.22 -3.87
C TRP A 225 -8.23 2.24 -4.65
N GLU A 226 -8.86 3.33 -5.06
CA GLU A 226 -8.20 4.45 -5.72
C GLU A 226 -7.18 5.16 -4.82
N GLN A 227 -6.33 5.98 -5.43
CA GLN A 227 -5.50 6.93 -4.69
C GLN A 227 -6.36 7.95 -3.92
N ALA A 228 -5.80 8.53 -2.86
CA ALA A 228 -6.48 9.54 -2.05
C ALA A 228 -6.70 10.83 -2.85
N ARG A 229 -7.95 11.22 -3.06
CA ARG A 229 -8.34 12.46 -3.77
C ARG A 229 -8.68 13.55 -2.76
N PRO A 230 -8.28 14.82 -2.95
CA PRO A 230 -8.66 15.92 -2.06
C PRO A 230 -10.10 16.38 -2.35
N VAL A 231 -10.88 16.68 -1.30
CA VAL A 231 -12.16 17.38 -1.46
C VAL A 231 -11.88 18.87 -1.55
N THR A 232 -12.34 19.52 -2.62
CA THR A 232 -12.03 20.94 -2.86
C THR A 232 -13.14 21.87 -2.39
N GLY A 233 -12.77 23.09 -1.96
CA GLY A 233 -13.71 24.15 -1.56
C GLY A 233 -14.38 24.00 -0.19
N ILE A 234 -14.39 22.81 0.43
CA ILE A 234 -14.91 22.56 1.79
C ILE A 234 -13.83 21.96 2.71
N SER A 235 -13.88 22.25 4.02
CA SER A 235 -12.91 21.77 5.03
C SER A 235 -13.45 21.92 6.46
N GLY A 236 -12.81 21.30 7.46
CA GLY A 236 -13.14 21.48 8.87
C GLY A 236 -12.96 20.24 9.76
N VAL A 237 -13.48 20.34 10.98
CA VAL A 237 -13.44 19.28 12.01
C VAL A 237 -14.70 18.40 12.03
N THR A 238 -15.58 18.57 11.04
CA THR A 238 -16.89 17.90 10.92
C THR A 238 -17.36 17.95 9.49
N GLY A 239 -17.70 16.79 8.92
CA GLY A 239 -18.20 16.63 7.57
C GLY A 239 -18.70 15.21 7.36
N ASP A 240 -19.47 15.02 6.29
CA ASP A 240 -20.13 13.75 5.97
C ASP A 240 -20.07 13.48 4.46
N VAL A 241 -20.27 12.23 4.03
CA VAL A 241 -20.22 11.83 2.61
C VAL A 241 -21.35 10.86 2.28
N ALA A 242 -21.97 11.02 1.12
CA ALA A 242 -23.04 10.16 0.63
C ALA A 242 -22.89 9.90 -0.88
N ILE A 243 -23.53 8.84 -1.37
CA ILE A 243 -23.59 8.49 -2.79
C ILE A 243 -25.03 8.63 -3.26
N SER A 244 -25.27 9.44 -4.29
CA SER A 244 -26.59 9.68 -4.88
C SER A 244 -26.57 9.33 -6.35
N GLY A 245 -27.26 8.25 -6.73
CA GLY A 245 -27.11 7.63 -8.04
C GLY A 245 -25.64 7.32 -8.33
N SER A 246 -25.08 7.97 -9.34
CA SER A 246 -23.68 7.86 -9.77
C SER A 246 -22.75 8.95 -9.21
N ALA A 247 -23.20 9.81 -8.29
CA ALA A 247 -22.47 10.99 -7.82
C ALA A 247 -22.05 10.90 -6.34
N MET A 248 -20.86 11.43 -6.03
CA MET A 248 -20.36 11.64 -4.67
C MET A 248 -20.77 13.02 -4.16
N ILE A 249 -21.38 13.06 -2.97
CA ILE A 249 -21.77 14.30 -2.30
C ILE A 249 -21.02 14.40 -0.98
N ALA A 250 -20.27 15.48 -0.77
CA ALA A 250 -19.56 15.74 0.48
C ALA A 250 -20.10 17.01 1.16
N LEU A 251 -20.35 16.93 2.47
CA LEU A 251 -20.88 18.03 3.29
C LEU A 251 -19.79 18.51 4.25
N GLY A 252 -19.54 19.83 4.32
CA GLY A 252 -18.43 20.36 5.13
C GLY A 252 -18.47 21.88 5.36
N GLY A 253 -17.48 22.40 6.09
CA GLY A 253 -17.39 23.81 6.46
C GLY A 253 -16.84 24.70 5.34
N VAL A 254 -17.36 25.93 5.26
CA VAL A 254 -16.88 27.00 4.37
C VAL A 254 -16.87 28.33 5.12
N GLY A 255 -15.71 28.70 5.67
CA GLY A 255 -15.49 29.96 6.39
C GLY A 255 -16.28 30.07 7.71
N VAL A 256 -17.51 30.60 7.64
CA VAL A 256 -18.47 30.68 8.77
C VAL A 256 -19.82 30.01 8.43
N GLY A 257 -19.86 29.28 7.31
CA GLY A 257 -21.01 28.51 6.85
C GLY A 257 -20.65 27.05 6.62
N MET A 258 -21.60 26.33 6.03
CA MET A 258 -21.39 25.00 5.49
C MET A 258 -21.83 24.96 4.03
N ALA A 259 -21.25 24.05 3.27
CA ALA A 259 -21.64 23.78 1.89
C ALA A 259 -21.65 22.28 1.61
N ALA A 260 -22.49 21.88 0.66
CA ALA A 260 -22.34 20.62 -0.04
C ALA A 260 -21.50 20.83 -1.30
N ALA A 261 -20.62 19.89 -1.61
CA ALA A 261 -19.92 19.77 -2.88
C ALA A 261 -20.36 18.47 -3.57
N SER A 262 -20.78 18.56 -4.83
CA SER A 262 -21.07 17.42 -5.69
C SER A 262 -19.87 17.06 -6.54
N SER A 263 -19.77 15.79 -6.93
CA SER A 263 -18.84 15.28 -7.93
C SER A 263 -19.49 14.14 -8.72
N ALA A 264 -19.54 14.29 -10.04
CA ALA A 264 -20.04 13.27 -10.97
C ALA A 264 -18.96 12.27 -11.45
N ASP A 265 -17.70 12.46 -11.04
CA ASP A 265 -16.52 11.68 -11.48
C ASP A 265 -15.76 11.03 -10.30
N TRP A 266 -16.46 10.85 -9.18
CA TRP A 266 -15.97 10.24 -7.94
C TRP A 266 -14.78 11.00 -7.30
N GLY A 267 -14.84 12.32 -7.36
CA GLY A 267 -13.91 13.24 -6.69
C GLY A 267 -12.65 13.57 -7.48
N ALA A 268 -12.59 13.28 -8.78
CA ALA A 268 -11.50 13.77 -9.64
C ALA A 268 -11.66 15.27 -9.92
N THR A 269 -12.90 15.72 -10.08
CA THR A 269 -13.32 17.13 -10.00
C THR A 269 -14.47 17.27 -9.02
N TRP A 270 -14.65 18.50 -8.50
CA TRP A 270 -15.76 18.85 -7.62
C TRP A 270 -16.41 20.12 -8.16
N ASP A 271 -17.73 20.19 -8.09
CA ASP A 271 -18.49 21.40 -8.40
C ASP A 271 -18.19 22.53 -7.41
N THR A 272 -18.55 23.76 -7.77
CA THR A 272 -18.43 24.91 -6.86
C THR A 272 -19.38 24.72 -5.67
N PRO A 273 -18.90 24.61 -4.41
CA PRO A 273 -19.74 24.17 -3.30
C PRO A 273 -20.94 25.09 -3.02
N VAL A 274 -22.12 24.48 -2.93
CA VAL A 274 -23.38 25.18 -2.66
C VAL A 274 -23.51 25.44 -1.17
N THR A 275 -23.40 26.70 -0.76
CA THR A 275 -23.51 27.11 0.66
C THR A 275 -24.96 26.98 1.14
N LEU A 276 -25.20 26.07 2.08
CA LEU A 276 -26.55 25.73 2.57
C LEU A 276 -27.02 26.63 3.72
N GLY A 277 -26.10 27.05 4.60
CA GLY A 277 -26.42 27.81 5.80
C GLY A 277 -25.21 28.28 6.59
N THR A 278 -25.45 29.04 7.67
CA THR A 278 -24.40 29.44 8.63
C THR A 278 -24.13 28.30 9.60
N TYR A 279 -22.86 27.98 9.85
CA TYR A 279 -22.46 26.91 10.75
C TYR A 279 -22.04 27.48 12.10
N THR A 280 -22.46 26.84 13.20
CA THR A 280 -21.92 27.09 14.54
C THR A 280 -21.11 25.87 14.96
N ASN A 281 -19.87 26.09 15.42
CA ASN A 281 -18.89 25.02 15.62
C ASN A 281 -19.41 23.86 16.50
N GLY A 282 -19.63 22.68 15.91
CA GLY A 282 -19.75 21.42 16.64
C GLY A 282 -20.90 20.52 16.21
N GLU A 283 -20.52 19.35 15.68
CA GLU A 283 -21.12 18.05 16.04
C GLU A 283 -22.52 17.73 15.46
N ALA A 284 -22.92 18.31 14.33
CA ALA A 284 -24.24 18.06 13.74
C ALA A 284 -24.35 17.97 12.20
N LEU A 285 -23.27 18.04 11.41
CA LEU A 285 -23.36 17.85 9.95
C LEU A 285 -23.66 16.38 9.62
N GLN A 286 -24.77 16.12 8.94
CA GLN A 286 -25.18 14.78 8.52
C GLN A 286 -25.76 14.78 7.11
N LEU A 287 -25.54 13.70 6.38
CA LEU A 287 -25.96 13.54 4.99
C LEU A 287 -26.50 12.13 4.74
N SER A 288 -27.73 12.02 4.22
CA SER A 288 -28.28 10.75 3.71
C SER A 288 -28.79 10.94 2.29
N ALA A 289 -28.81 9.87 1.49
CA ALA A 289 -29.22 9.89 0.09
C ALA A 289 -29.99 8.62 -0.30
N TYR A 290 -31.04 8.79 -1.11
CA TYR A 290 -31.81 7.67 -1.67
C TYR A 290 -32.28 8.01 -3.09
N GLY A 291 -31.80 7.24 -4.07
CA GLY A 291 -31.95 7.59 -5.49
C GLY A 291 -31.29 8.94 -5.77
N CYS A 292 -32.08 9.90 -6.25
CA CYS A 292 -31.65 11.29 -6.48
C CYS A 292 -31.83 12.21 -5.28
N VAL A 293 -32.61 11.80 -4.27
CA VAL A 293 -32.97 12.65 -3.14
C VAL A 293 -31.81 12.65 -2.16
N VAL A 294 -31.17 13.80 -1.97
CA VAL A 294 -30.10 14.01 -0.98
C VAL A 294 -30.62 14.93 0.11
N LEU A 295 -30.44 14.52 1.36
CA LEU A 295 -30.93 15.25 2.52
C LEU A 295 -29.77 15.57 3.46
N ALA A 296 -29.40 16.85 3.51
CA ALA A 296 -28.40 17.38 4.42
C ALA A 296 -29.09 17.96 5.65
N ALA A 297 -28.59 17.66 6.85
CA ALA A 297 -29.10 18.22 8.10
C ALA A 297 -27.97 18.79 8.96
N TRP A 298 -28.29 19.84 9.74
CA TRP A 298 -27.33 20.51 10.61
C TRP A 298 -27.97 21.22 11.81
N ALA A 299 -27.12 21.66 12.74
CA ALA A 299 -27.47 22.55 13.83
C ALA A 299 -27.06 23.99 13.49
N GLN A 300 -27.92 24.96 13.82
CA GLN A 300 -27.73 26.38 13.55
C GLN A 300 -28.07 27.21 14.80
N ASN A 301 -27.64 28.48 14.81
CA ASN A 301 -27.95 29.46 15.85
C ASN A 301 -27.51 29.01 17.26
N ASP A 302 -26.20 28.86 17.49
CA ASP A 302 -25.63 28.33 18.75
C ASP A 302 -26.22 26.96 19.14
N ASN A 303 -26.46 26.14 18.10
CA ASN A 303 -27.15 24.86 18.12
C ASN A 303 -28.64 24.90 18.54
N THR A 304 -29.28 26.05 18.75
CA THR A 304 -30.68 26.07 19.22
C THR A 304 -31.69 25.54 18.21
N GLU A 305 -31.39 25.46 16.92
CA GLU A 305 -32.34 25.07 15.86
C GLU A 305 -31.73 24.00 14.93
N ARG A 306 -32.55 23.03 14.49
CA ARG A 306 -32.16 22.01 13.52
C ARG A 306 -32.72 22.33 12.15
N TYR A 307 -31.83 22.44 11.18
CA TYR A 307 -32.19 22.65 9.78
C TYR A 307 -31.98 21.39 8.96
N ALA A 308 -32.79 21.24 7.92
CA ALA A 308 -32.53 20.33 6.81
C ALA A 308 -32.70 21.06 5.48
N ALA A 309 -31.90 20.69 4.48
CA ALA A 309 -32.11 21.06 3.09
C ALA A 309 -32.12 19.80 2.23
N ARG A 310 -33.01 19.78 1.23
CA ARG A 310 -33.17 18.72 0.24
C ARG A 310 -32.49 19.11 -1.07
N SER A 311 -32.05 18.12 -1.83
CA SER A 311 -31.75 18.21 -3.25
C SER A 311 -32.43 17.03 -3.95
N ASP A 312 -32.96 17.25 -5.15
CA ASP A 312 -33.59 16.23 -6.00
C ASP A 312 -32.75 15.88 -7.25
N ASP A 313 -31.59 16.51 -7.40
CA ASP A 313 -30.70 16.43 -8.55
C ASP A 313 -29.28 15.98 -8.17
N SER A 314 -29.19 15.12 -7.15
CA SER A 314 -27.92 14.61 -6.62
C SER A 314 -26.95 15.75 -6.20
N GLY A 315 -27.45 16.66 -5.36
CA GLY A 315 -26.66 17.70 -4.69
C GLY A 315 -26.23 18.89 -5.56
N VAL A 316 -26.68 18.98 -6.81
CA VAL A 316 -26.30 20.05 -7.75
C VAL A 316 -27.06 21.34 -7.44
N THR A 317 -28.35 21.26 -7.12
CA THR A 317 -29.16 22.35 -6.57
C THR A 317 -29.85 21.93 -5.29
N TRP A 318 -30.10 22.90 -4.41
CA TRP A 318 -30.65 22.67 -3.08
C TRP A 318 -31.86 23.56 -2.82
N GLU A 319 -32.87 22.96 -2.20
CA GLU A 319 -34.05 23.62 -1.66
C GLU A 319 -33.69 24.64 -0.56
N THR A 320 -34.63 25.54 -0.24
CA THR A 320 -34.43 26.48 0.87
C THR A 320 -34.51 25.74 2.20
N ALA A 321 -33.43 25.79 2.99
CA ALA A 321 -33.33 25.11 4.27
C ALA A 321 -34.52 25.39 5.22
N VAL A 322 -35.10 24.31 5.77
CA VAL A 322 -36.26 24.34 6.66
C VAL A 322 -35.84 24.00 8.08
N ASP A 323 -36.32 24.75 9.07
CA ASP A 323 -36.22 24.38 10.49
C ASP A 323 -37.15 23.19 10.78
N VAL A 324 -36.56 22.00 10.92
CA VAL A 324 -37.27 20.75 11.24
C VAL A 324 -37.51 20.58 12.74
N SER A 325 -36.90 21.44 13.56
CA SER A 325 -37.14 21.54 15.01
C SER A 325 -38.23 22.55 15.38
N ALA A 326 -38.90 23.17 14.40
CA ALA A 326 -39.85 24.25 14.61
C ALA A 326 -40.94 23.92 15.66
N GLY A 327 -40.87 24.60 16.80
CA GLY A 327 -41.79 24.43 17.94
C GLY A 327 -41.40 23.37 18.96
N ALA A 328 -40.26 22.70 18.78
CA ALA A 328 -39.63 21.83 19.77
C ALA A 328 -38.78 22.60 20.79
N PRO A 329 -38.25 21.93 21.82
CA PRO A 329 -37.04 22.38 22.50
C PRO A 329 -35.84 22.31 21.53
N GLY A 330 -34.95 23.30 21.61
CA GLY A 330 -33.79 23.44 20.73
C GLY A 330 -32.71 22.37 20.93
N ILE A 331 -31.70 22.28 20.06
CA ILE A 331 -30.70 21.22 20.18
C ILE A 331 -29.65 21.53 21.26
N ASN A 332 -29.23 20.51 22.00
CA ASN A 332 -28.06 20.58 22.89
C ASN A 332 -26.91 19.64 22.45
N HIS A 333 -27.20 18.56 21.71
CA HIS A 333 -26.23 17.55 21.24
C HIS A 333 -26.59 17.01 19.85
N GLY A 334 -25.62 16.36 19.19
CA GLY A 334 -25.73 15.82 17.83
C GLY A 334 -27.00 15.02 17.49
N GLY A 335 -27.29 14.95 16.20
CA GLY A 335 -28.56 14.48 15.66
C GLY A 335 -28.43 13.97 14.23
N GLY A 336 -28.97 12.80 13.91
CA GLY A 336 -28.88 12.15 12.58
C GLY A 336 -29.99 12.51 11.61
N VAL A 337 -29.81 12.13 10.33
CA VAL A 337 -30.79 12.28 9.26
C VAL A 337 -30.83 11.01 8.40
N ASP A 338 -32.00 10.65 7.91
CA ASP A 338 -32.19 9.53 6.99
C ASP A 338 -33.27 9.86 5.94
N VAL A 339 -33.16 9.31 4.74
CA VAL A 339 -34.15 9.41 3.67
C VAL A 339 -34.28 8.06 2.96
N HIS A 340 -35.51 7.57 2.82
CA HIS A 340 -35.77 6.25 2.22
C HIS A 340 -37.16 6.23 1.56
N GLY A 341 -37.19 6.50 0.26
CA GLY A 341 -38.41 6.87 -0.45
C GLY A 341 -38.95 8.23 0.02
N ASN A 342 -40.26 8.46 -0.05
CA ASN A 342 -40.87 9.73 0.41
C ASN A 342 -40.79 9.89 1.93
N PHE A 343 -40.23 8.92 2.64
CA PHE A 343 -40.04 9.00 4.06
C PHE A 343 -38.67 9.63 4.35
N ALA A 344 -38.67 10.79 4.98
CA ALA A 344 -37.48 11.45 5.50
C ALA A 344 -37.60 11.64 7.01
N LEU A 345 -36.50 11.47 7.74
CA LEU A 345 -36.44 11.48 9.20
C LEU A 345 -35.24 12.30 9.67
N SER A 346 -35.48 13.20 10.62
CA SER A 346 -34.42 14.03 11.20
C SER A 346 -34.55 14.03 12.72
N THR A 347 -33.45 13.75 13.43
CA THR A 347 -33.46 13.45 14.86
C THR A 347 -32.43 14.26 15.63
N TRP A 348 -32.66 14.53 16.92
CA TRP A 348 -31.78 15.33 17.77
C TRP A 348 -32.02 15.11 19.26
N ARG A 349 -31.20 15.74 20.11
CA ARG A 349 -31.27 15.60 21.57
C ARG A 349 -31.29 16.96 22.28
N HIS A 350 -32.20 17.10 23.26
CA HIS A 350 -32.30 18.25 24.16
C HIS A 350 -32.45 17.79 25.62
N ASP A 351 -31.68 18.37 26.55
CA ASP A 351 -31.69 18.05 27.99
C ASP A 351 -31.77 16.54 28.30
N GLY A 352 -31.03 15.74 27.53
CA GLY A 352 -30.96 14.28 27.64
C GLY A 352 -32.05 13.51 26.89
N ALA A 353 -33.17 14.13 26.52
CA ALA A 353 -34.29 13.52 25.80
C ALA A 353 -34.10 13.54 24.27
N PHE A 354 -34.62 12.50 23.60
CA PHE A 354 -34.60 12.32 22.15
C PHE A 354 -35.82 12.98 21.50
N TYR A 355 -35.61 13.66 20.38
CA TYR A 355 -36.64 14.28 19.55
C TYR A 355 -36.44 13.90 18.08
N TRP A 356 -37.54 13.88 17.34
CA TRP A 356 -37.54 13.61 15.90
C TRP A 356 -38.61 14.40 15.17
N SER A 357 -38.41 14.62 13.88
CA SER A 357 -39.44 15.04 12.93
C SER A 357 -39.40 14.12 11.70
N GLU A 358 -40.56 13.85 11.12
CA GLU A 358 -40.75 13.03 9.91
C GLU A 358 -41.33 13.89 8.78
N SER A 359 -41.00 13.54 7.54
CA SER A 359 -41.66 13.98 6.31
C SER A 359 -42.22 12.76 5.58
N ASP A 360 -43.43 12.91 5.05
CA ASP A 360 -44.15 11.93 4.20
C ASP A 360 -43.97 12.22 2.69
N ASP A 361 -43.12 13.21 2.33
CA ASP A 361 -42.90 13.72 0.96
C ASP A 361 -41.42 13.76 0.50
N GLY A 362 -40.48 13.28 1.31
CA GLY A 362 -39.05 13.15 1.00
C GLY A 362 -38.16 14.29 1.52
N GLY A 363 -38.75 15.26 2.22
CA GLY A 363 -38.05 16.38 2.85
C GLY A 363 -38.70 17.76 2.63
N ASP A 364 -39.73 17.86 1.78
CA ASP A 364 -40.39 19.13 1.41
C ASP A 364 -41.16 19.73 2.59
N THR A 365 -41.96 18.91 3.28
CA THR A 365 -42.75 19.34 4.41
C THR A 365 -42.57 18.42 5.62
N TRP A 366 -42.11 19.02 6.71
CA TRP A 366 -41.82 18.34 7.96
C TRP A 366 -43.02 18.40 8.90
N GLY A 367 -43.26 17.29 9.59
CA GLY A 367 -44.22 17.21 10.68
C GLY A 367 -43.83 18.08 11.87
N ALA A 368 -44.75 18.21 12.83
CA ALA A 368 -44.41 18.78 14.12
C ALA A 368 -43.48 17.81 14.87
N ALA A 369 -42.39 18.32 15.45
CA ALA A 369 -41.44 17.52 16.21
C ALA A 369 -42.11 16.71 17.34
N GLN A 370 -41.75 15.43 17.47
CA GLN A 370 -42.24 14.51 18.48
C GLN A 370 -41.14 14.12 19.49
N PRO A 371 -41.46 13.97 20.78
CA PRO A 371 -40.57 13.34 21.74
C PRO A 371 -40.53 11.82 21.49
N GLY A 372 -39.34 11.25 21.37
CA GLY A 372 -39.16 9.81 21.16
C GLY A 372 -39.17 8.98 22.45
N PRO A 373 -38.86 7.67 22.34
CA PRO A 373 -38.87 6.76 23.48
C PRO A 373 -37.82 7.15 24.53
N THR A 374 -38.23 7.18 25.80
CA THR A 374 -37.32 7.46 26.92
C THR A 374 -36.45 6.24 27.23
N VAL A 375 -35.35 6.08 26.48
CA VAL A 375 -34.33 5.06 26.75
C VAL A 375 -33.54 5.46 28.00
N ALA A 376 -33.43 4.53 28.95
CA ALA A 376 -32.61 4.69 30.14
C ALA A 376 -31.32 3.86 29.98
N GLY A 377 -30.17 4.40 30.40
CA GLY A 377 -28.87 3.75 30.26
C GLY A 377 -28.03 4.33 29.13
N VAL A 378 -26.76 3.92 29.09
CA VAL A 378 -25.69 4.53 28.28
C VAL A 378 -25.26 3.56 27.21
N GLY A 379 -24.99 4.08 25.99
CA GLY A 379 -24.65 3.25 24.84
C GLY A 379 -25.79 2.29 24.54
N ALA A 380 -26.79 2.74 23.79
CA ALA A 380 -27.98 1.94 23.50
C ALA A 380 -28.31 1.97 22.02
N VAL A 381 -28.28 0.81 21.36
CA VAL A 381 -29.00 0.63 20.09
C VAL A 381 -30.41 0.19 20.43
N ALA A 382 -31.40 1.03 20.11
CA ALA A 382 -32.81 0.81 20.33
C ALA A 382 -33.54 0.54 19.01
N VAL A 383 -34.51 -0.38 19.02
CA VAL A 383 -35.29 -0.76 17.83
C VAL A 383 -36.78 -0.82 18.18
N ASP A 384 -37.61 -0.24 17.31
CA ASP A 384 -39.08 -0.33 17.37
C ASP A 384 -39.67 -1.06 16.14
N ALA A 385 -40.95 -0.84 15.83
CA ALA A 385 -41.62 -1.50 14.71
C ALA A 385 -41.28 -0.92 13.31
N SER A 386 -40.58 0.22 13.26
CA SER A 386 -40.21 0.94 12.04
C SER A 386 -38.72 1.27 11.96
N TYR A 387 -38.06 1.61 13.09
CA TYR A 387 -36.75 2.26 13.11
C TYR A 387 -35.75 1.61 14.07
N ALA A 388 -34.46 1.74 13.73
CA ALA A 388 -33.31 1.44 14.57
C ALA A 388 -32.56 2.75 14.85
N TYR A 389 -32.13 2.92 16.10
CA TYR A 389 -31.51 4.13 16.62
C TYR A 389 -30.22 3.76 17.37
N ALA A 390 -29.10 4.45 17.14
CA ALA A 390 -27.89 4.33 17.95
C ALA A 390 -27.71 5.57 18.85
N LEU A 391 -27.79 5.38 20.16
CA LEU A 391 -27.70 6.44 21.17
C LEU A 391 -26.37 6.39 21.93
N ASN A 392 -25.54 7.42 21.79
CA ASN A 392 -24.53 7.77 22.79
C ASN A 392 -25.12 8.80 23.76
N THR A 393 -25.07 8.53 25.06
CA THR A 393 -25.66 9.42 26.08
C THR A 393 -24.65 10.27 26.85
N ASP A 394 -23.38 9.85 26.90
CA ASP A 394 -22.41 10.31 27.91
C ASP A 394 -21.30 11.19 27.33
N SER A 395 -21.18 11.27 26.01
CA SER A 395 -20.44 12.37 25.37
C SER A 395 -21.36 13.56 25.08
N PRO A 396 -20.93 14.82 25.31
CA PRO A 396 -21.62 15.97 24.75
C PRO A 396 -21.62 15.96 23.20
N SER A 397 -20.66 15.26 22.60
CA SER A 397 -20.46 15.11 21.14
C SER A 397 -21.21 13.94 20.50
N GLY A 398 -22.17 13.33 21.20
CA GLY A 398 -22.80 12.08 20.76
C GLY A 398 -23.57 12.21 19.45
N SER A 399 -23.01 11.68 18.35
CA SER A 399 -23.75 11.39 17.13
C SER A 399 -24.93 10.46 17.42
N LEU A 400 -26.03 10.65 16.70
CA LEU A 400 -27.31 9.99 16.92
C LEU A 400 -27.80 9.41 15.59
N TRP A 401 -27.25 8.26 15.22
CA TRP A 401 -27.51 7.63 13.93
C TRP A 401 -28.84 6.88 13.96
N VAL A 402 -29.64 7.02 12.91
CA VAL A 402 -31.01 6.53 12.83
C VAL A 402 -31.28 6.02 11.42
N THR A 403 -31.93 4.86 11.32
CA THR A 403 -32.25 4.23 10.04
C THR A 403 -33.42 3.26 10.19
N ARG A 404 -34.02 2.80 9.09
CA ARG A 404 -35.28 2.05 9.09
C ARG A 404 -35.10 0.55 9.40
N ALA A 405 -35.46 0.11 10.62
CA ALA A 405 -35.33 -1.28 11.06
C ALA A 405 -36.19 -2.30 10.30
N ALA A 406 -37.25 -1.83 9.64
CA ALA A 406 -38.02 -2.61 8.70
C ALA A 406 -38.47 -1.73 7.54
N ALA A 407 -37.61 -1.61 6.53
CA ALA A 407 -38.10 -1.35 5.19
C ALA A 407 -38.97 -2.55 4.76
N PRO A 408 -40.29 -2.39 4.51
CA PRO A 408 -40.94 -3.35 3.64
C PRO A 408 -40.21 -3.29 2.29
N ALA A 409 -40.18 -4.41 1.56
CA ALA A 409 -39.53 -4.46 0.25
C ALA A 409 -40.25 -3.51 -0.74
N LEU A 410 -39.82 -2.24 -0.76
CA LEU A 410 -40.48 -1.18 -1.52
C LEU A 410 -40.24 -1.41 -3.02
N PRO A 411 -41.18 -0.97 -3.88
CA PRO A 411 -40.95 -0.99 -5.31
C PRO A 411 -39.88 0.04 -5.67
N SER A 412 -38.66 -0.41 -5.93
CA SER A 412 -37.53 0.45 -6.29
C SER A 412 -37.11 0.23 -7.74
N ILE A 413 -36.44 1.24 -8.29
CA ILE A 413 -35.92 1.24 -9.65
C ILE A 413 -34.42 0.96 -9.56
N ARG A 414 -33.94 0.06 -10.41
CA ARG A 414 -32.51 -0.09 -10.69
C ARG A 414 -32.29 0.15 -12.18
N VAL A 415 -31.55 1.21 -12.53
CA VAL A 415 -31.02 1.34 -13.90
C VAL A 415 -29.95 0.28 -14.11
N THR A 416 -29.99 -0.39 -15.25
CA THR A 416 -29.08 -1.50 -15.62
C THR A 416 -28.29 -1.22 -16.90
N GLY A 417 -28.38 0.01 -17.40
CA GLY A 417 -27.69 0.50 -18.61
C GLY A 417 -28.28 1.86 -19.01
N PRO A 418 -27.47 2.93 -19.21
CA PRO A 418 -26.04 3.03 -18.88
C PRO A 418 -25.73 2.71 -17.41
N THR A 419 -24.47 2.38 -17.14
CA THR A 419 -23.91 2.32 -15.77
C THR A 419 -23.30 3.67 -15.39
N PRO A 420 -22.99 3.90 -14.10
CA PRO A 420 -22.11 4.99 -13.69
C PRO A 420 -20.86 5.05 -14.57
N LEU A 421 -20.37 6.26 -14.86
CA LEU A 421 -19.18 6.50 -15.69
C LEU A 421 -19.27 6.04 -17.17
N THR A 422 -20.43 5.58 -17.67
CA THR A 422 -20.56 5.27 -19.10
C THR A 422 -20.35 6.53 -19.95
N VAL A 423 -19.38 6.49 -20.85
CA VAL A 423 -19.18 7.54 -21.85
C VAL A 423 -19.39 6.96 -23.25
N PHE A 424 -20.32 7.55 -23.99
CA PHE A 424 -20.70 7.10 -25.33
C PHE A 424 -19.87 7.81 -26.41
N PRO A 425 -19.63 7.18 -27.58
CA PRO A 425 -18.82 7.77 -28.66
C PRO A 425 -19.35 9.11 -29.20
N GLU A 426 -18.47 9.84 -29.88
CA GLU A 426 -18.82 11.02 -30.69
C GLU A 426 -20.04 10.78 -31.59
N ALA A 427 -20.82 11.83 -31.82
CA ALA A 427 -22.07 11.83 -32.58
C ALA A 427 -23.14 10.82 -32.10
N THR A 428 -23.03 10.26 -30.89
CA THR A 428 -24.09 9.45 -30.27
C THR A 428 -25.31 10.34 -29.97
N THR A 429 -26.27 10.34 -30.91
CA THR A 429 -27.53 11.08 -30.77
C THR A 429 -28.57 10.36 -29.89
N SER A 430 -28.30 9.11 -29.49
CA SER A 430 -29.24 8.28 -28.74
C SER A 430 -28.58 7.14 -27.94
N VAL A 431 -29.06 6.88 -26.72
CA VAL A 431 -28.54 5.89 -25.76
C VAL A 431 -29.63 4.90 -25.36
N ALA A 432 -29.32 3.61 -25.27
CA ALA A 432 -30.24 2.60 -24.75
C ALA A 432 -30.36 2.71 -23.23
N LEU A 433 -31.59 2.71 -22.71
CA LEU A 433 -31.89 2.79 -21.28
C LEU A 433 -32.64 1.53 -20.84
N ALA A 434 -32.05 0.79 -19.91
CA ALA A 434 -32.55 -0.47 -19.36
C ALA A 434 -32.82 -0.32 -17.85
N VAL A 435 -33.92 -0.91 -17.39
CA VAL A 435 -34.46 -0.70 -16.05
C VAL A 435 -35.08 -1.98 -15.51
N ASP A 436 -34.60 -2.42 -14.35
CA ASP A 436 -35.25 -3.43 -13.52
C ASP A 436 -36.12 -2.76 -12.45
N LEU A 437 -37.29 -3.34 -12.22
CA LEU A 437 -38.24 -2.90 -11.19
C LEU A 437 -38.24 -3.92 -10.05
N VAL A 438 -37.52 -3.62 -8.98
CA VAL A 438 -37.38 -4.50 -7.81
C VAL A 438 -38.68 -4.45 -7.01
N ASN A 439 -39.16 -5.60 -6.53
CA ASN A 439 -40.37 -5.75 -5.69
C ASN A 439 -41.71 -5.25 -6.27
N HIS A 440 -41.79 -4.84 -7.55
CA HIS A 440 -43.05 -4.37 -8.14
C HIS A 440 -43.88 -5.52 -8.76
N ALA A 441 -45.20 -5.50 -8.57
CA ALA A 441 -46.12 -6.40 -9.26
C ALA A 441 -46.46 -5.89 -10.68
N ALA A 442 -46.48 -6.78 -11.67
CA ALA A 442 -46.71 -6.45 -13.08
C ALA A 442 -48.21 -6.39 -13.46
N PRO A 443 -48.60 -5.61 -14.50
CA PRO A 443 -47.77 -4.69 -15.26
C PRO A 443 -47.51 -3.39 -14.50
N ALA A 444 -46.24 -3.01 -14.43
CA ALA A 444 -45.77 -1.70 -14.00
C ALA A 444 -45.23 -0.96 -15.22
N TYR A 445 -45.39 0.36 -15.23
CA TYR A 445 -44.82 1.22 -16.26
C TYR A 445 -43.75 2.13 -15.66
N TRP A 446 -42.78 2.51 -16.49
CA TRP A 446 -41.74 3.46 -16.13
C TRP A 446 -41.53 4.48 -17.25
N ALA A 447 -41.01 5.65 -16.89
CA ALA A 447 -40.74 6.77 -17.78
C ALA A 447 -39.38 7.40 -17.44
N TRP A 448 -38.85 8.23 -18.35
CA TRP A 448 -37.53 8.86 -18.19
C TRP A 448 -37.51 10.31 -18.70
N SER A 449 -36.67 11.15 -18.09
CA SER A 449 -36.38 12.53 -18.49
C SER A 449 -34.88 12.79 -18.52
N LEU A 450 -34.43 13.75 -19.34
CA LEU A 450 -33.11 14.36 -19.24
C LEU A 450 -33.25 15.69 -18.51
N SER A 451 -32.75 15.74 -17.27
CA SER A 451 -32.66 16.86 -16.33
C SER A 451 -33.65 18.06 -16.48
N PRO A 452 -34.59 18.27 -15.52
CA PRO A 452 -35.06 17.39 -14.45
C PRO A 452 -36.32 16.59 -14.85
N PHE A 453 -36.89 15.82 -13.93
CA PHE A 453 -38.22 15.20 -14.09
C PHE A 453 -39.30 16.09 -13.45
N PRO A 454 -40.36 16.51 -14.16
CA PRO A 454 -41.38 17.41 -13.59
C PRO A 454 -42.50 16.69 -12.82
N ASP A 455 -42.84 17.22 -11.65
CA ASP A 455 -43.87 16.72 -10.70
C ASP A 455 -45.31 16.61 -11.25
N SER A 456 -45.56 17.11 -12.46
CA SER A 456 -46.91 17.27 -13.02
C SER A 456 -47.23 16.38 -14.24
N GLY A 457 -46.35 15.44 -14.58
CA GLY A 457 -46.51 14.53 -15.72
C GLY A 457 -45.46 14.77 -16.82
N PRO A 458 -45.30 13.82 -17.75
CA PRO A 458 -43.99 13.49 -18.31
C PRO A 458 -43.38 14.59 -19.20
N ALA A 459 -42.16 15.00 -18.85
CA ALA A 459 -41.16 15.41 -19.83
C ALA A 459 -40.26 14.20 -20.13
N GLY A 460 -39.91 14.02 -21.41
CA GLY A 460 -39.14 12.87 -21.87
C GLY A 460 -39.95 11.56 -22.00
N GLY A 461 -39.37 10.62 -22.73
CA GLY A 461 -39.84 9.22 -22.77
C GLY A 461 -41.06 8.88 -23.63
N THR A 462 -41.04 7.66 -24.15
CA THR A 462 -42.26 6.88 -24.44
C THR A 462 -42.51 5.99 -23.24
N LEU A 463 -43.76 5.83 -22.81
CA LEU A 463 -44.14 4.97 -21.69
C LEU A 463 -43.65 3.52 -21.90
N VAL A 464 -42.86 3.00 -20.96
CA VAL A 464 -42.20 1.69 -21.09
C VAL A 464 -42.82 0.68 -20.14
N THR A 465 -42.99 -0.57 -20.58
CA THR A 465 -43.42 -1.69 -19.72
C THR A 465 -42.23 -2.28 -18.96
N SER A 466 -42.43 -2.68 -17.70
CA SER A 466 -41.50 -3.50 -16.91
C SER A 466 -40.77 -4.58 -17.74
N GLY A 467 -39.44 -4.61 -17.69
CA GLY A 467 -38.61 -5.58 -18.41
C GLY A 467 -38.43 -5.33 -19.92
N ALA A 468 -38.93 -4.21 -20.46
CA ALA A 468 -38.55 -3.70 -21.77
C ALA A 468 -37.57 -2.52 -21.61
N ALA A 469 -36.58 -2.43 -22.49
CA ALA A 469 -35.70 -1.27 -22.61
C ALA A 469 -36.31 -0.21 -23.55
N THR A 470 -35.76 1.00 -23.51
CA THR A 470 -36.13 2.14 -24.36
C THR A 470 -34.88 2.84 -24.88
N THR A 471 -35.05 3.94 -25.62
CA THR A 471 -33.91 4.72 -26.11
C THR A 471 -34.10 6.20 -25.78
N VAL A 472 -33.13 6.77 -25.06
CA VAL A 472 -32.95 8.20 -24.85
C VAL A 472 -32.46 8.82 -26.17
N THR A 473 -33.01 9.95 -26.59
CA THR A 473 -32.71 10.55 -27.92
C THR A 473 -32.61 12.06 -27.86
N GLY A 474 -31.79 12.65 -28.73
CA GLY A 474 -31.55 14.11 -28.80
C GLY A 474 -30.30 14.55 -28.05
N LEU A 475 -29.36 13.61 -27.86
CA LEU A 475 -28.09 13.81 -27.17
C LEU A 475 -27.11 14.54 -28.10
N THR A 476 -26.22 15.36 -27.53
CA THR A 476 -25.24 16.18 -28.25
C THR A 476 -23.81 15.88 -27.82
N ASP A 477 -22.91 15.96 -28.79
CA ASP A 477 -21.46 15.82 -28.66
C ASP A 477 -20.88 16.66 -27.50
N GLY A 478 -20.01 16.06 -26.69
CA GLY A 478 -19.31 16.76 -25.60
C GLY A 478 -20.18 17.23 -24.43
N ALA A 479 -21.36 16.64 -24.22
CA ALA A 479 -22.26 16.98 -23.12
C ALA A 479 -22.49 15.82 -22.15
N THR A 480 -22.47 16.14 -20.86
CA THR A 480 -22.86 15.25 -19.75
C THR A 480 -24.39 15.26 -19.57
N TYR A 481 -24.97 14.10 -19.29
CA TYR A 481 -26.41 13.89 -19.16
C TYR A 481 -26.75 13.07 -17.93
N THR A 482 -27.51 13.66 -17.02
CA THR A 482 -28.23 12.91 -15.97
C THR A 482 -29.60 12.52 -16.48
N VAL A 483 -29.84 11.22 -16.64
CA VAL A 483 -31.18 10.67 -16.92
C VAL A 483 -31.87 10.33 -15.61
N TYR A 484 -33.11 10.78 -15.48
CA TYR A 484 -33.99 10.53 -14.33
C TYR A 484 -35.03 9.51 -14.76
N VAL A 485 -35.23 8.46 -13.98
CA VAL A 485 -36.10 7.31 -14.27
C VAL A 485 -37.08 7.13 -13.12
N ALA A 486 -38.38 7.10 -13.41
CA ALA A 486 -39.43 7.06 -12.39
C ALA A 486 -40.57 6.09 -12.71
N LEU A 487 -41.22 5.59 -11.66
CA LEU A 487 -42.37 4.66 -11.72
C LEU A 487 -43.65 5.44 -12.03
N VAL A 488 -44.41 5.00 -13.04
CA VAL A 488 -45.62 5.70 -13.51
C VAL A 488 -46.80 4.75 -13.76
N ASP A 489 -48.01 5.29 -13.77
CA ASP A 489 -49.22 4.56 -14.15
C ASP A 489 -49.40 4.47 -15.69
N GLU A 490 -50.46 3.77 -16.13
CA GLU A 490 -50.80 3.62 -17.56
C GLU A 490 -51.12 4.98 -18.26
N GLY A 491 -51.36 6.04 -17.49
CA GLY A 491 -51.54 7.41 -17.96
C GLY A 491 -50.25 8.25 -17.95
N GLY A 492 -49.12 7.70 -17.50
CA GLY A 492 -47.85 8.41 -17.35
C GLY A 492 -47.76 9.29 -16.10
N VAL A 493 -48.64 9.12 -15.10
CA VAL A 493 -48.58 9.87 -13.83
C VAL A 493 -47.63 9.18 -12.87
N LEU A 494 -46.74 9.95 -12.22
CA LEU A 494 -45.83 9.45 -11.18
C LEU A 494 -46.62 8.68 -10.10
N LEU A 495 -46.23 7.42 -9.87
CA LEU A 495 -46.78 6.59 -8.80
C LEU A 495 -46.23 7.04 -7.44
N ASP A 496 -44.94 7.36 -7.43
CA ASP A 496 -44.13 7.73 -6.28
C ASP A 496 -42.94 8.61 -6.76
N PRO A 497 -42.82 9.88 -6.33
CA PRO A 497 -41.71 10.77 -6.74
C PRO A 497 -40.34 10.30 -6.24
N SER A 498 -40.28 9.72 -5.05
CA SER A 498 -39.04 9.25 -4.43
C SER A 498 -38.51 7.93 -5.00
N ALA A 499 -39.33 7.20 -5.74
CA ALA A 499 -38.90 6.06 -6.54
C ALA A 499 -38.22 6.50 -7.85
N THR A 500 -37.52 7.64 -7.83
CA THR A 500 -36.75 8.17 -8.95
C THR A 500 -35.28 7.77 -8.78
N HIS A 501 -34.78 6.97 -9.71
CA HIS A 501 -33.34 6.69 -9.87
C HIS A 501 -32.77 7.67 -10.89
N CYS A 502 -31.55 8.15 -10.68
CA CYS A 502 -30.83 8.93 -11.68
C CYS A 502 -29.45 8.35 -11.93
N GLU A 503 -29.05 8.45 -13.19
CA GLU A 503 -27.83 7.88 -13.73
C GLU A 503 -27.15 8.95 -14.58
N THR A 504 -25.88 9.25 -14.31
CA THR A 504 -25.13 10.25 -15.09
C THR A 504 -24.14 9.59 -16.03
N PHE A 505 -24.28 9.89 -17.31
CA PHE A 505 -23.45 9.41 -18.41
C PHE A 505 -23.05 10.59 -19.29
N SER A 506 -22.00 10.44 -20.11
CA SER A 506 -21.54 11.51 -21.00
C SER A 506 -21.54 11.09 -22.47
N ILE A 507 -21.69 12.05 -23.37
CA ILE A 507 -21.32 11.86 -24.77
C ILE A 507 -19.92 12.44 -24.95
N ALA A 508 -18.98 11.63 -25.45
CA ALA A 508 -17.67 12.09 -25.85
C ALA A 508 -17.82 13.23 -26.88
N GLY A 509 -17.03 14.30 -26.70
CA GLY A 509 -16.86 15.34 -27.71
C GLY A 509 -15.38 15.41 -28.06
N VAL A 510 -15.07 15.18 -29.34
CA VAL A 510 -13.73 14.95 -29.94
C VAL A 510 -12.59 14.76 -28.92
N PRO A 511 -12.49 13.59 -28.25
CA PRO A 511 -11.29 13.19 -27.54
C PRO A 511 -10.19 12.79 -28.55
N PRO A 512 -8.93 12.63 -28.13
CA PRO A 512 -7.99 11.81 -28.87
C PRO A 512 -8.52 10.37 -28.96
N ALA A 513 -8.16 9.63 -30.02
CA ALA A 513 -8.56 8.22 -30.10
C ALA A 513 -7.84 7.42 -28.99
N PRO A 514 -8.48 6.40 -28.38
CA PRO A 514 -7.83 5.53 -27.42
C PRO A 514 -6.54 4.95 -28.00
N ALA A 515 -5.43 5.23 -27.35
CA ALA A 515 -4.17 4.59 -27.62
C ALA A 515 -3.91 3.56 -26.52
N VAL A 516 -3.87 2.28 -26.89
CA VAL A 516 -3.09 1.31 -26.13
C VAL A 516 -1.68 1.31 -26.71
N THR A 517 -0.68 1.42 -25.84
CA THR A 517 0.74 1.33 -26.19
C THR A 517 1.39 0.30 -25.28
N ILE A 518 2.08 -0.67 -25.88
CA ILE A 518 2.90 -1.61 -25.12
C ILE A 518 4.19 -0.87 -24.74
N VAL A 519 4.49 -0.86 -23.45
CA VAL A 519 5.69 -0.26 -22.85
C VAL A 519 6.78 -1.31 -22.74
N GLU A 520 6.40 -2.52 -22.30
CA GLU A 520 7.26 -3.70 -22.20
C GLU A 520 6.45 -4.92 -22.71
N PRO A 521 7.02 -5.88 -23.46
CA PRO A 521 8.26 -5.69 -24.20
C PRO A 521 8.07 -4.58 -25.24
N ALA A 522 9.04 -3.68 -25.36
CA ALA A 522 8.97 -2.58 -26.31
C ALA A 522 8.94 -3.11 -27.76
N ALA A 523 8.43 -2.31 -28.70
CA ALA A 523 8.43 -2.70 -30.10
C ALA A 523 9.87 -2.88 -30.62
N ASP A 524 10.11 -4.02 -31.27
CA ASP A 524 11.41 -4.52 -31.72
C ASP A 524 12.43 -4.80 -30.57
N GLN A 525 11.96 -4.96 -29.31
CA GLN A 525 12.83 -5.36 -28.19
C GLN A 525 13.38 -6.77 -28.37
N ALA A 526 14.69 -6.91 -28.15
CA ALA A 526 15.36 -8.17 -27.92
C ALA A 526 15.34 -8.50 -26.41
N LEU A 527 14.77 -9.64 -26.03
CA LEU A 527 14.86 -10.19 -24.67
C LEU A 527 15.99 -11.20 -24.61
N ALA A 528 16.73 -11.24 -23.50
CA ALA A 528 17.91 -12.09 -23.36
C ALA A 528 17.64 -13.61 -23.48
N ALA A 529 18.70 -14.32 -23.87
CA ALA A 529 18.82 -15.77 -23.89
C ALA A 529 18.27 -16.44 -22.61
N GLY A 530 17.28 -17.33 -22.76
CA GLY A 530 16.70 -18.10 -21.66
C GLY A 530 15.60 -17.37 -20.87
N VAL A 531 15.14 -16.21 -21.34
CA VAL A 531 13.98 -15.49 -20.78
C VAL A 531 12.70 -16.26 -21.13
N THR A 532 12.39 -17.28 -20.31
CA THR A 532 11.15 -18.08 -20.41
C THR A 532 9.87 -17.28 -20.10
N SER A 533 10.01 -16.04 -19.61
CA SER A 533 8.91 -15.10 -19.39
C SER A 533 9.36 -13.64 -19.27
N THR A 534 8.61 -12.70 -19.88
CA THR A 534 8.85 -11.24 -19.78
C THR A 534 7.67 -10.51 -19.12
N PRO A 535 7.88 -9.39 -18.41
CA PRO A 535 6.80 -8.46 -18.11
C PRO A 535 6.14 -7.97 -19.41
N LEU A 536 4.81 -7.81 -19.35
CA LEU A 536 3.98 -7.18 -20.37
C LEU A 536 3.31 -5.96 -19.74
N THR A 537 3.97 -4.81 -19.87
CA THR A 537 3.51 -3.52 -19.33
C THR A 537 2.84 -2.72 -20.43
N VAL A 538 1.62 -2.25 -20.19
CA VAL A 538 0.82 -1.48 -21.17
C VAL A 538 0.39 -0.14 -20.59
N THR A 539 0.38 0.90 -21.41
CA THR A 539 -0.27 2.18 -21.09
C THR A 539 -1.50 2.34 -21.97
N ILE A 540 -2.60 2.82 -21.39
CA ILE A 540 -3.84 3.14 -22.10
C ILE A 540 -4.12 4.63 -21.87
N THR A 541 -4.07 5.45 -22.92
CA THR A 541 -4.29 6.90 -22.83
C THR A 541 -5.60 7.32 -23.49
N ASP A 542 -6.06 8.52 -23.10
CA ASP A 542 -7.11 9.29 -23.77
C ASP A 542 -8.48 8.59 -23.90
N TYR A 543 -8.78 7.66 -22.99
CA TYR A 543 -10.07 6.97 -22.95
C TYR A 543 -10.83 7.17 -21.63
N PRO A 544 -12.17 7.36 -21.66
CA PRO A 544 -12.95 7.62 -20.46
C PRO A 544 -13.12 6.40 -19.53
N ALA A 545 -12.90 6.69 -18.23
CA ALA A 545 -13.24 5.90 -17.04
C ALA A 545 -12.51 4.55 -16.82
N PRO A 546 -11.97 4.30 -15.61
CA PRO A 546 -11.48 2.98 -15.21
C PRO A 546 -12.63 1.96 -15.07
N GLY A 547 -12.33 0.66 -15.23
CA GLY A 547 -13.22 -0.44 -14.84
C GLY A 547 -14.04 -1.12 -15.95
N HIS A 548 -14.07 -0.58 -17.17
CA HIS A 548 -14.92 -1.12 -18.26
C HIS A 548 -14.19 -1.94 -19.34
N TRP A 549 -12.86 -1.94 -19.34
CA TRP A 549 -12.05 -2.57 -20.38
C TRP A 549 -11.02 -3.47 -19.74
N HIS A 550 -11.08 -4.74 -20.11
CA HIS A 550 -9.94 -5.64 -19.96
C HIS A 550 -9.07 -5.47 -21.19
N TRP A 551 -7.78 -5.74 -21.05
CA TRP A 551 -6.91 -5.90 -22.20
C TRP A 551 -6.52 -7.37 -22.27
N HIS A 552 -6.69 -7.96 -23.45
CA HIS A 552 -6.28 -9.33 -23.71
C HIS A 552 -5.04 -9.29 -24.59
N TRP A 553 -4.11 -10.19 -24.33
CA TRP A 553 -2.90 -10.33 -25.14
C TRP A 553 -2.81 -11.72 -25.78
N GLN A 554 -2.34 -11.76 -27.02
CA GLN A 554 -2.03 -12.98 -27.74
C GLN A 554 -0.61 -12.94 -28.28
N LEU A 555 0.05 -14.08 -28.18
CA LEU A 555 1.38 -14.32 -28.73
C LEU A 555 1.22 -14.88 -30.15
N ASP A 556 1.89 -14.25 -31.11
CA ASP A 556 2.04 -14.60 -32.54
C ASP A 556 0.78 -14.68 -33.40
N THR A 557 -0.39 -14.72 -32.78
CA THR A 557 -1.69 -14.70 -33.44
C THR A 557 -2.28 -13.29 -33.34
N PRO A 558 -2.39 -12.56 -34.46
CA PRO A 558 -3.18 -11.33 -34.49
C PRO A 558 -4.65 -11.68 -34.21
N PHE A 559 -5.27 -10.89 -33.35
CA PHE A 559 -6.70 -10.97 -33.10
C PHE A 559 -7.51 -10.87 -34.41
N HIS A 560 -8.43 -11.81 -34.63
CA HIS A 560 -9.28 -11.81 -35.81
C HIS A 560 -10.44 -10.82 -35.68
N ASP A 561 -10.71 -10.02 -36.73
CA ASP A 561 -11.82 -9.06 -36.85
C ASP A 561 -13.23 -9.59 -36.46
N THR A 562 -13.40 -10.92 -36.34
CA THR A 562 -14.65 -11.58 -35.91
C THR A 562 -14.37 -12.80 -35.01
N GLY A 563 -14.13 -12.57 -33.71
CA GLY A 563 -13.98 -13.65 -32.73
C GLY A 563 -13.77 -13.16 -31.29
N VAL A 564 -13.98 -14.06 -30.32
CA VAL A 564 -13.68 -13.82 -28.89
C VAL A 564 -12.16 -13.83 -28.71
N ALA A 565 -11.64 -12.90 -27.91
CA ALA A 565 -10.21 -12.72 -27.70
C ALA A 565 -9.64 -13.81 -26.77
N GLY A 566 -9.15 -14.92 -27.31
CA GLY A 566 -8.57 -16.03 -26.54
C GLY A 566 -7.16 -15.76 -26.00
N GLY A 567 -6.95 -14.62 -25.34
CA GLY A 567 -5.72 -14.25 -24.64
C GLY A 567 -5.78 -14.53 -23.14
N ASN A 568 -4.68 -14.31 -22.42
CA ASN A 568 -4.76 -14.21 -20.96
C ASN A 568 -5.47 -12.91 -20.57
N HIS A 569 -6.23 -12.98 -19.48
CA HIS A 569 -7.12 -11.92 -19.01
C HIS A 569 -6.44 -11.12 -17.90
N VAL A 570 -6.46 -9.79 -18.03
CA VAL A 570 -5.86 -8.88 -17.06
C VAL A 570 -6.92 -7.90 -16.57
N ASP A 571 -7.03 -7.75 -15.25
CA ASP A 571 -8.07 -6.95 -14.60
C ASP A 571 -7.93 -5.43 -14.89
N PRO A 572 -9.03 -4.65 -14.93
CA PRO A 572 -8.96 -3.24 -15.30
C PRO A 572 -8.15 -2.43 -14.29
N GLY A 573 -7.07 -1.81 -14.75
CA GLY A 573 -6.12 -1.07 -13.91
C GLY A 573 -4.88 -1.88 -13.48
N VAL A 574 -4.88 -3.21 -13.69
CA VAL A 574 -3.63 -3.98 -13.74
C VAL A 574 -3.02 -3.73 -15.13
N LEU A 575 -1.99 -2.87 -15.16
CA LEU A 575 -1.29 -2.48 -16.39
C LEU A 575 -0.07 -3.36 -16.69
N THR A 576 0.15 -4.43 -15.91
CA THR A 576 1.30 -5.34 -16.01
C THR A 576 0.86 -6.80 -15.90
N ASP A 577 1.25 -7.64 -16.85
CA ASP A 577 1.14 -9.10 -16.79
C ASP A 577 2.51 -9.75 -17.08
N THR A 578 2.57 -11.06 -17.25
CA THR A 578 3.78 -11.81 -17.61
C THR A 578 3.50 -12.73 -18.80
N ILE A 579 4.09 -12.43 -19.96
CA ILE A 579 4.12 -13.38 -21.08
C ILE A 579 5.03 -14.52 -20.65
N ALA A 580 4.55 -15.76 -20.69
CA ALA A 580 5.29 -16.94 -20.27
C ALA A 580 5.11 -18.10 -21.26
N GLY A 581 6.05 -19.06 -21.25
CA GLY A 581 6.16 -20.07 -22.30
C GLY A 581 6.94 -19.57 -23.53
N LEU A 582 7.62 -18.43 -23.36
CA LEU A 582 8.64 -17.96 -24.28
C LEU A 582 9.66 -19.07 -24.51
N SER A 583 9.92 -19.34 -25.78
CA SER A 583 10.82 -20.34 -26.32
C SER A 583 11.74 -19.63 -27.29
N ASP A 584 13.03 -19.79 -27.08
CA ASP A 584 14.01 -18.86 -27.62
C ASP A 584 14.21 -19.05 -29.13
N GLY A 585 14.74 -18.02 -29.80
CA GLY A 585 14.87 -17.97 -31.26
C GLY A 585 13.56 -17.71 -32.00
N THR A 586 12.45 -17.74 -31.26
CA THR A 586 11.15 -17.35 -31.76
C THR A 586 11.05 -15.83 -31.74
N ALA A 587 11.05 -15.23 -32.93
CA ALA A 587 10.62 -13.84 -33.10
C ALA A 587 9.12 -13.77 -32.78
N TYR A 588 8.80 -13.24 -31.60
CA TYR A 588 7.44 -13.15 -31.10
C TYR A 588 6.74 -11.88 -31.60
N SER A 589 5.42 -11.89 -31.54
CA SER A 589 4.62 -10.65 -31.62
C SER A 589 3.51 -10.72 -30.60
N VAL A 590 3.62 -9.90 -29.55
CA VAL A 590 2.50 -9.70 -28.61
C VAL A 590 1.54 -8.69 -29.22
N TYR A 591 0.38 -9.20 -29.61
CA TYR A 591 -0.79 -8.39 -29.92
C TYR A 591 -1.51 -8.11 -28.61
N VAL A 592 -1.68 -6.84 -28.26
CA VAL A 592 -2.58 -6.41 -27.18
C VAL A 592 -3.80 -5.77 -27.82
N ALA A 593 -4.99 -6.25 -27.45
CA ALA A 593 -6.25 -5.62 -27.82
C ALA A 593 -7.00 -5.19 -26.56
N LEU A 594 -7.61 -4.01 -26.62
CA LEU A 594 -8.71 -3.71 -25.71
C LEU A 594 -9.90 -4.60 -26.06
N VAL A 595 -10.57 -5.12 -25.03
CA VAL A 595 -11.80 -5.90 -25.16
C VAL A 595 -12.88 -5.36 -24.24
N ASP A 596 -14.14 -5.52 -24.64
CA ASP A 596 -15.28 -5.19 -23.79
C ASP A 596 -15.36 -6.12 -22.56
N GLY A 597 -16.19 -5.74 -21.58
CA GLY A 597 -16.56 -6.57 -20.42
C GLY A 597 -17.37 -7.84 -20.79
N SER A 598 -17.20 -8.37 -22.00
CA SER A 598 -17.71 -9.65 -22.49
C SER A 598 -16.70 -10.36 -23.41
N GLU A 599 -15.41 -10.00 -23.32
CA GLU A 599 -14.24 -10.60 -24.00
C GLU A 599 -14.21 -10.43 -25.53
N ASN A 600 -14.94 -9.44 -26.07
CA ASN A 600 -14.98 -9.13 -27.50
C ASN A 600 -14.10 -7.93 -27.84
N LEU A 601 -13.41 -8.00 -28.98
CA LEU A 601 -12.57 -6.93 -29.51
C LEU A 601 -13.37 -5.65 -29.78
N LEU A 602 -12.77 -4.49 -29.49
CA LEU A 602 -13.40 -3.21 -29.82
C LEU A 602 -13.55 -3.01 -31.35
N SER A 603 -14.47 -2.13 -31.74
CA SER A 603 -14.73 -1.79 -33.15
C SER A 603 -14.75 -0.26 -33.34
N PRO A 604 -13.78 0.34 -34.06
CA PRO A 604 -12.60 -0.29 -34.65
C PRO A 604 -11.68 -0.94 -33.61
N SER A 605 -10.89 -1.92 -34.05
CA SER A 605 -9.98 -2.67 -33.20
C SER A 605 -8.87 -1.77 -32.64
N VAL A 606 -8.94 -1.48 -31.34
CA VAL A 606 -7.90 -0.75 -30.61
C VAL A 606 -6.82 -1.76 -30.21
N THR A 607 -5.85 -1.93 -31.10
CA THR A 607 -4.77 -2.92 -30.99
C THR A 607 -3.40 -2.25 -31.01
N ALA A 608 -2.55 -2.61 -30.07
CA ALA A 608 -1.10 -2.50 -30.21
C ALA A 608 -0.52 -3.85 -30.64
N SER A 609 0.60 -3.81 -31.34
CA SER A 609 1.43 -4.98 -31.57
C SER A 609 2.88 -4.60 -31.33
N ALA A 610 3.50 -5.18 -30.32
CA ALA A 610 4.94 -5.16 -30.18
C ALA A 610 5.47 -6.46 -30.81
N PRO A 611 6.10 -6.42 -31.99
CA PRO A 611 7.10 -7.45 -32.30
C PRO A 611 8.18 -7.36 -31.23
N PHE A 612 8.64 -8.50 -30.74
CA PHE A 612 9.78 -8.59 -29.84
C PHE A 612 10.41 -9.98 -30.04
N SER A 613 11.72 -10.08 -30.10
CA SER A 613 12.36 -11.39 -30.08
C SER A 613 12.59 -11.80 -28.62
N VAL A 614 12.37 -13.07 -28.33
CA VAL A 614 13.26 -13.70 -27.37
C VAL A 614 14.49 -14.04 -28.19
N THR A 615 15.60 -13.37 -27.90
CA THR A 615 16.88 -13.87 -28.38
C THR A 615 16.98 -15.28 -27.84
N ASP A 616 16.93 -16.21 -28.79
CA ASP A 616 17.80 -17.37 -28.82
C ASP A 616 18.59 -17.57 -27.51
N ALA A 617 18.25 -18.64 -26.77
CA ALA A 617 18.92 -19.11 -25.57
C ALA A 617 20.30 -19.59 -26.00
N GLY A 618 21.16 -18.62 -26.29
CA GLY A 618 22.07 -18.64 -27.43
C GLY A 618 21.42 -18.98 -28.79
N PRO A 619 22.06 -18.56 -29.91
CA PRO A 619 21.58 -18.75 -31.29
C PRO A 619 20.88 -20.09 -31.59
N LEU A 620 19.88 -20.06 -32.48
CA LEU A 620 19.12 -21.21 -33.00
C LEU A 620 20.04 -22.42 -33.19
N ALA A 621 19.53 -23.64 -32.98
CA ALA A 621 20.29 -24.86 -33.27
C ALA A 621 20.98 -24.75 -34.66
N ASP A 622 22.32 -24.68 -34.63
CA ASP A 622 23.20 -24.12 -35.67
C ASP A 622 22.95 -22.62 -36.00
N ALA A 623 23.57 -21.70 -35.24
CA ALA A 623 23.54 -20.25 -35.53
C ALA A 623 24.66 -19.45 -34.86
N VAL A 624 24.91 -18.25 -35.39
CA VAL A 624 26.03 -17.37 -35.03
C VAL A 624 25.50 -15.97 -34.71
N THR A 625 25.64 -15.55 -33.45
CA THR A 625 25.18 -14.26 -32.93
C THR A 625 26.35 -13.32 -32.75
N VAL A 626 26.20 -12.08 -33.26
CA VAL A 626 26.97 -10.94 -32.73
C VAL A 626 26.27 -10.49 -31.47
N VAL A 627 26.95 -10.55 -30.33
CA VAL A 627 26.40 -10.20 -29.03
C VAL A 627 26.26 -8.66 -28.95
N ASP A 628 25.16 -8.20 -28.37
CA ASP A 628 24.94 -6.77 -28.09
C ASP A 628 26.05 -6.24 -27.16
N ALA A 629 26.50 -5.01 -27.41
CA ALA A 629 27.67 -4.44 -26.77
C ALA A 629 27.48 -2.97 -26.45
N GLN A 630 28.12 -2.49 -25.39
CA GLN A 630 28.06 -1.07 -25.01
C GLN A 630 29.40 -0.57 -24.46
N GLY A 631 29.72 0.69 -24.74
CA GLY A 631 31.00 1.28 -24.35
C GLY A 631 30.97 2.81 -24.39
N ALA A 632 31.78 3.44 -23.54
CA ALA A 632 31.92 4.90 -23.51
C ALA A 632 32.73 5.41 -24.72
N ALA A 633 32.49 6.67 -25.11
CA ALA A 633 33.21 7.32 -26.20
C ALA A 633 34.74 7.32 -25.97
N GLY A 634 35.52 6.94 -26.99
CA GLY A 634 36.98 6.85 -26.92
C GLY A 634 37.56 5.61 -26.22
N GLN A 635 36.75 4.76 -25.57
CA GLN A 635 37.22 3.47 -25.02
C GLN A 635 37.35 2.40 -26.11
N ALA A 636 38.10 1.33 -25.81
CA ALA A 636 38.06 0.09 -26.58
C ALA A 636 36.93 -0.81 -26.06
N VAL A 637 36.15 -1.40 -26.96
CA VAL A 637 35.05 -2.33 -26.65
C VAL A 637 35.24 -3.64 -27.43
N GLN A 638 35.05 -4.75 -26.74
CA GLN A 638 35.12 -6.09 -27.34
C GLN A 638 33.71 -6.58 -27.69
N VAL A 639 33.43 -6.70 -28.98
CA VAL A 639 32.21 -7.33 -29.49
C VAL A 639 32.45 -8.82 -29.63
N GLN A 640 31.65 -9.65 -28.94
CA GLN A 640 31.74 -11.10 -29.09
C GLN A 640 30.89 -11.57 -30.28
N ILE A 641 31.41 -12.52 -31.05
CA ILE A 641 30.64 -13.34 -31.98
C ILE A 641 30.63 -14.76 -31.42
N GLN A 642 29.45 -15.24 -31.03
CA GLN A 642 29.25 -16.56 -30.43
C GLN A 642 28.56 -17.50 -31.43
N LEU A 643 29.02 -18.74 -31.48
CA LEU A 643 28.37 -19.87 -32.14
C LEU A 643 27.75 -20.71 -31.02
N TYR A 644 26.44 -20.91 -30.94
CA TYR A 644 25.85 -21.49 -29.72
C TYR A 644 25.65 -23.00 -29.73
N ASP A 645 25.24 -23.55 -30.85
CA ASP A 645 25.12 -25.00 -31.02
C ASP A 645 25.78 -25.42 -32.34
N LEU A 646 26.11 -26.70 -32.41
CA LEU A 646 26.59 -27.39 -33.61
C LEU A 646 25.99 -28.79 -33.61
N ALA A 647 25.28 -29.13 -34.68
CA ALA A 647 24.67 -30.44 -34.85
C ALA A 647 25.70 -31.56 -34.57
N PRO A 648 25.36 -32.64 -33.83
CA PRO A 648 26.32 -33.67 -33.42
C PRO A 648 27.02 -34.46 -34.56
N GLU A 649 26.64 -34.20 -35.81
CA GLU A 649 27.21 -34.73 -37.04
C GLU A 649 28.09 -33.74 -37.83
N ASP A 650 28.13 -32.45 -37.44
CA ASP A 650 28.84 -31.39 -38.17
C ASP A 650 30.19 -31.02 -37.53
N GLU A 651 31.27 -31.24 -38.29
CA GLU A 651 32.66 -30.92 -37.91
C GLU A 651 33.09 -29.59 -38.58
N LEU A 652 32.94 -28.47 -37.86
CA LEU A 652 33.30 -27.15 -38.37
C LEU A 652 34.83 -27.00 -38.50
N SER A 653 35.31 -26.76 -39.71
CA SER A 653 36.74 -26.76 -40.08
C SER A 653 37.21 -25.44 -40.72
N GLY A 654 36.27 -24.58 -41.14
CA GLY A 654 36.54 -23.22 -41.60
C GLY A 654 35.30 -22.32 -41.59
N VAL A 655 35.52 -21.03 -41.37
CA VAL A 655 34.50 -19.98 -41.27
C VAL A 655 34.91 -18.79 -42.12
N PHE A 656 33.97 -18.23 -42.88
CA PHE A 656 34.06 -16.87 -43.40
C PHE A 656 32.87 -16.03 -42.90
N LEU A 657 33.13 -14.79 -42.49
CA LEU A 657 32.09 -13.83 -42.12
C LEU A 657 32.42 -12.40 -42.55
N SER A 658 31.39 -11.56 -42.68
CA SER A 658 31.51 -10.13 -42.99
C SER A 658 30.60 -9.31 -42.08
N LEU A 659 31.19 -8.68 -41.07
CA LEU A 659 30.52 -7.85 -40.08
C LEU A 659 30.44 -6.39 -40.57
N ALA A 660 29.23 -5.86 -40.73
CA ALA A 660 28.99 -4.44 -40.98
C ALA A 660 28.70 -3.68 -39.68
N TYR A 661 29.17 -2.44 -39.62
CA TYR A 661 29.13 -1.54 -38.46
C TYR A 661 29.10 -0.08 -38.94
N ASP A 662 28.73 0.90 -38.11
CA ASP A 662 28.84 2.32 -38.48
C ASP A 662 30.29 2.83 -38.31
N PRO A 663 31.00 3.19 -39.40
CA PRO A 663 32.36 3.71 -39.32
C PRO A 663 32.46 5.17 -38.82
N ALA A 664 31.34 5.80 -38.46
CA ALA A 664 31.31 7.07 -37.73
C ALA A 664 31.22 6.88 -36.20
N LEU A 665 31.00 5.65 -35.71
CA LEU A 665 30.90 5.33 -34.28
C LEU A 665 31.95 4.30 -33.83
N LEU A 666 32.37 3.38 -34.70
CA LEU A 666 33.28 2.29 -34.38
C LEU A 666 34.42 2.17 -35.40
N THR A 667 35.64 1.99 -34.90
CA THR A 667 36.84 1.71 -35.71
C THR A 667 37.50 0.39 -35.26
N PRO A 668 37.59 -0.66 -36.10
CA PRO A 668 38.33 -1.88 -35.78
C PRO A 668 39.79 -1.56 -35.44
N THR A 669 40.34 -2.15 -34.38
CA THR A 669 41.74 -1.93 -33.97
C THR A 669 42.76 -2.42 -35.02
N ASP A 670 43.93 -1.77 -35.05
CA ASP A 670 45.05 -2.08 -35.95
C ASP A 670 46.39 -2.22 -35.20
N ASP A 671 47.41 -2.74 -35.91
CA ASP A 671 48.75 -3.00 -35.37
C ASP A 671 49.63 -1.74 -35.19
N GLY A 672 49.08 -0.54 -35.41
CA GLY A 672 49.81 0.73 -35.46
C GLY A 672 50.67 0.91 -36.72
N ALA A 673 50.72 -0.07 -37.62
CA ALA A 673 51.31 0.02 -38.96
C ALA A 673 50.25 0.03 -40.08
N GLY A 674 48.97 -0.11 -39.72
CA GLY A 674 47.81 -0.07 -40.62
C GLY A 674 47.34 -1.43 -41.13
N ALA A 675 47.74 -2.53 -40.47
CA ALA A 675 47.12 -3.84 -40.66
C ALA A 675 46.06 -4.06 -39.56
N VAL A 676 44.82 -4.36 -39.96
CA VAL A 676 43.70 -4.57 -39.03
C VAL A 676 43.96 -5.82 -38.19
N THR A 677 43.80 -5.71 -36.87
CA THR A 677 44.02 -6.80 -35.89
C THR A 677 42.81 -7.07 -34.98
N ALA A 678 41.72 -6.32 -35.14
CA ALA A 678 40.50 -6.38 -34.33
C ALA A 678 39.96 -7.79 -34.05
N ALA A 679 39.97 -8.69 -35.05
CA ALA A 679 39.46 -10.04 -34.90
C ALA A 679 40.49 -10.98 -34.25
N SER A 680 40.11 -11.59 -33.12
CA SER A 680 40.86 -12.64 -32.44
C SER A 680 39.99 -13.87 -32.14
N THR A 681 40.61 -15.05 -32.12
CA THR A 681 39.91 -16.34 -31.92
C THR A 681 39.33 -16.48 -30.51
N GLY A 682 38.06 -16.87 -30.41
CA GLY A 682 37.39 -17.13 -29.13
C GLY A 682 37.61 -18.57 -28.60
N ASP A 683 37.12 -18.81 -27.39
CA ASP A 683 37.35 -19.97 -26.53
C ASP A 683 37.15 -21.36 -27.17
N ILE A 684 36.32 -21.49 -28.22
CA ILE A 684 36.06 -22.79 -28.88
C ILE A 684 37.00 -23.08 -30.05
N VAL A 685 37.78 -22.09 -30.51
CA VAL A 685 38.66 -22.21 -31.68
C VAL A 685 40.03 -22.75 -31.24
N PRO A 686 40.50 -23.89 -31.77
CA PRO A 686 41.81 -24.44 -31.41
C PRO A 686 42.98 -23.52 -31.80
N GLU A 687 44.03 -23.48 -30.95
CA GLU A 687 45.23 -22.64 -31.15
C GLU A 687 45.93 -22.84 -32.51
N GLU A 688 45.76 -24.00 -33.15
CA GLU A 688 46.34 -24.29 -34.46
C GLU A 688 45.54 -23.77 -35.67
N TRP A 689 44.42 -23.08 -35.47
CA TRP A 689 43.66 -22.44 -36.55
C TRP A 689 44.35 -21.14 -37.01
N THR A 690 44.26 -20.89 -38.31
CA THR A 690 44.68 -19.62 -38.93
C THR A 690 43.53 -18.64 -38.99
N ILE A 691 43.81 -17.34 -38.84
CA ILE A 691 42.85 -16.25 -38.98
C ILE A 691 43.44 -15.15 -39.88
N GLU A 692 42.63 -14.66 -40.81
CA GLU A 692 42.94 -13.61 -41.78
C GLU A 692 41.79 -12.60 -41.77
N GLN A 693 42.10 -11.30 -41.73
CA GLN A 693 41.10 -10.24 -41.57
C GLN A 693 41.42 -9.01 -42.44
N ASN A 694 40.38 -8.31 -42.89
CA ASN A 694 40.52 -7.12 -43.73
C ASN A 694 39.25 -6.26 -43.71
N VAL A 695 39.40 -4.93 -43.72
CA VAL A 695 38.31 -3.96 -43.93
C VAL A 695 38.23 -3.62 -45.42
N PRO A 696 37.34 -4.24 -46.24
CA PRO A 696 37.27 -3.98 -47.69
C PRO A 696 36.73 -2.59 -48.05
N ALA A 697 35.96 -1.98 -47.15
CA ALA A 697 35.44 -0.62 -47.23
C ALA A 697 35.09 -0.14 -45.81
N PRO A 698 35.04 1.16 -45.53
CA PRO A 698 34.58 1.68 -44.23
C PRO A 698 33.20 1.13 -43.89
N GLY A 699 33.04 0.60 -42.67
CA GLY A 699 31.79 0.01 -42.18
C GLY A 699 31.61 -1.47 -42.52
N ALA A 700 32.67 -2.17 -42.96
CA ALA A 700 32.66 -3.62 -43.16
C ALA A 700 34.01 -4.24 -42.75
N LEU A 701 33.97 -5.30 -41.94
CA LEU A 701 35.10 -6.12 -41.52
C LEU A 701 34.88 -7.56 -41.99
N ASN A 702 35.74 -8.04 -42.88
CA ASN A 702 35.76 -9.44 -43.31
C ASN A 702 36.74 -10.21 -42.44
N VAL A 703 36.33 -11.39 -41.98
CA VAL A 703 37.16 -12.32 -41.21
C VAL A 703 37.03 -13.71 -41.82
N SER A 704 38.16 -14.40 -41.96
CA SER A 704 38.26 -15.76 -42.49
C SER A 704 39.15 -16.57 -41.56
N MET A 705 38.71 -17.75 -41.12
CA MET A 705 39.50 -18.64 -40.27
C MET A 705 39.36 -20.10 -40.68
N ALA A 706 40.42 -20.89 -40.52
CA ALA A 706 40.43 -22.33 -40.83
C ALA A 706 41.57 -23.08 -40.15
N GLY A 707 41.31 -24.35 -39.81
CA GLY A 707 42.34 -25.32 -39.41
C GLY A 707 43.04 -25.98 -40.61
N ASP A 708 44.14 -26.70 -40.34
CA ASP A 708 44.71 -27.67 -41.31
C ASP A 708 43.90 -28.98 -41.24
N LEU A 709 44.04 -29.84 -42.25
CA LEU A 709 43.38 -31.15 -42.35
C LEU A 709 43.84 -32.20 -41.30
N GLY A 710 44.55 -31.75 -40.27
CA GLY A 710 44.93 -32.51 -39.07
C GLY A 710 44.73 -31.76 -37.75
N SER A 711 44.18 -30.54 -37.79
CA SER A 711 43.69 -29.79 -36.63
C SER A 711 42.43 -30.44 -36.04
N ALA A 712 42.05 -30.07 -34.82
CA ALA A 712 40.72 -30.39 -34.32
C ALA A 712 39.64 -29.53 -35.04
N PRO A 713 38.49 -30.11 -35.43
CA PRO A 713 37.32 -29.33 -35.80
C PRO A 713 36.61 -28.78 -34.56
N ILE A 714 35.88 -27.67 -34.73
CA ILE A 714 34.96 -27.14 -33.73
C ILE A 714 33.69 -28.00 -33.79
N THR A 715 33.20 -28.42 -32.61
CA THR A 715 32.09 -29.41 -32.46
C THR A 715 31.14 -29.08 -31.30
N THR A 716 31.25 -27.88 -30.75
CA THR A 716 30.47 -27.35 -29.61
C THR A 716 30.41 -25.84 -29.70
N GLY A 717 29.33 -25.22 -29.22
CA GLY A 717 29.25 -23.77 -29.13
C GLY A 717 30.01 -23.12 -27.97
N GLY A 718 30.12 -21.79 -28.06
CA GLY A 718 30.84 -20.85 -27.22
C GLY A 718 31.28 -19.63 -28.03
N ILE A 719 32.27 -18.87 -27.53
CA ILE A 719 32.79 -17.70 -28.24
C ILE A 719 33.61 -18.15 -29.45
N LEU A 720 33.21 -17.76 -30.66
CA LEU A 720 33.89 -18.08 -31.92
C LEU A 720 34.94 -17.02 -32.25
N LEU A 721 34.62 -15.74 -32.04
CA LEU A 721 35.49 -14.61 -32.33
C LEU A 721 35.25 -13.48 -31.34
N ASN A 722 36.32 -12.80 -30.93
CA ASN A 722 36.28 -11.51 -30.25
C ASN A 722 36.72 -10.42 -31.25
N VAL A 723 35.96 -9.33 -31.34
CA VAL A 723 36.23 -8.21 -32.27
C VAL A 723 36.41 -6.92 -31.49
N ASP A 724 37.66 -6.44 -31.40
CA ASP A 724 38.02 -5.24 -30.66
C ASP A 724 37.86 -3.99 -31.54
N PHE A 725 36.88 -3.16 -31.19
CA PHE A 725 36.65 -1.83 -31.77
C PHE A 725 37.10 -0.72 -30.81
N VAL A 726 37.51 0.41 -31.35
CA VAL A 726 37.58 1.69 -30.62
C VAL A 726 36.30 2.46 -30.92
N VAL A 727 35.63 2.94 -29.87
CA VAL A 727 34.48 3.85 -29.99
C VAL A 727 35.00 5.25 -30.32
N ASP A 728 34.37 5.95 -31.27
CA ASP A 728 34.80 7.31 -31.60
C ASP A 728 34.69 8.25 -30.38
N VAL A 729 35.61 9.22 -30.27
CA VAL A 729 35.71 10.13 -29.11
C VAL A 729 34.71 11.29 -29.19
N ASP A 730 34.24 11.64 -30.39
CA ASP A 730 33.16 12.61 -30.63
C ASP A 730 31.78 11.89 -30.72
N ALA A 731 31.71 10.59 -30.40
CA ALA A 731 30.47 9.81 -30.42
C ALA A 731 29.45 10.33 -29.39
N ALA A 732 28.21 10.54 -29.82
CA ALA A 732 27.15 11.01 -28.94
C ALA A 732 26.65 9.90 -28.01
N ALA A 733 26.45 10.23 -26.74
CA ALA A 733 25.83 9.34 -25.76
C ALA A 733 24.44 8.86 -26.24
N SER A 734 24.10 7.60 -25.94
CA SER A 734 22.93 6.88 -26.46
C SER A 734 22.86 6.73 -27.99
N ALA A 735 23.92 7.01 -28.76
CA ALA A 735 23.95 6.68 -30.18
C ALA A 735 24.12 5.16 -30.38
N THR A 736 23.39 4.58 -31.33
CA THR A 736 23.42 3.14 -31.63
C THR A 736 23.94 2.85 -33.04
N SER A 737 24.68 1.75 -33.18
CA SER A 737 25.17 1.19 -34.45
C SER A 737 24.73 -0.27 -34.56
N PRO A 738 23.99 -0.68 -35.61
CA PRO A 738 23.73 -2.10 -35.86
C PRO A 738 25.04 -2.83 -36.21
N LEU A 739 25.20 -4.05 -35.69
CA LEU A 739 26.34 -4.94 -35.90
C LEU A 739 25.88 -6.17 -36.69
N THR A 740 25.90 -6.04 -38.01
CA THR A 740 25.18 -6.92 -38.95
C THR A 740 26.11 -7.91 -39.64
N LEU A 741 25.86 -9.21 -39.50
CA LEU A 741 26.54 -10.24 -40.31
C LEU A 741 25.96 -10.25 -41.74
N THR A 742 26.61 -9.50 -42.63
CA THR A 742 26.21 -9.36 -44.05
C THR A 742 26.63 -10.54 -44.93
N ALA A 743 27.56 -11.37 -44.45
CA ALA A 743 27.87 -12.69 -44.98
C ALA A 743 28.30 -13.62 -43.85
N LEU A 744 27.96 -14.90 -43.98
CA LEU A 744 28.35 -15.99 -43.08
C LEU A 744 28.40 -17.29 -43.89
N GLU A 745 29.54 -17.98 -43.88
CA GLU A 745 29.74 -19.27 -44.56
C GLU A 745 30.50 -20.22 -43.62
N LEU A 746 29.80 -21.21 -43.07
CA LEU A 746 30.39 -22.29 -42.28
C LEU A 746 30.71 -23.48 -43.20
N ASN A 747 31.97 -23.91 -43.26
CA ASN A 747 32.48 -24.93 -44.19
C ASN A 747 32.04 -24.67 -45.66
N GLU A 748 32.31 -23.47 -46.21
CA GLU A 748 31.85 -23.04 -47.55
C GLU A 748 30.31 -23.09 -47.74
N GLY A 749 29.55 -22.95 -46.64
CA GLY A 749 28.08 -23.05 -46.63
C GLY A 749 27.54 -24.49 -46.62
N LEU A 750 28.37 -25.47 -46.26
CA LEU A 750 27.93 -26.86 -46.05
C LEU A 750 27.20 -27.06 -44.72
N ILE A 751 27.61 -26.34 -43.67
CA ILE A 751 26.89 -26.28 -42.39
C ILE A 751 25.89 -25.12 -42.49
N SER A 752 24.61 -25.42 -42.28
CA SER A 752 23.56 -24.40 -42.21
C SER A 752 23.74 -23.58 -40.94
N SER A 753 23.64 -22.25 -40.99
CA SER A 753 23.56 -21.45 -39.77
C SER A 753 22.75 -20.18 -39.96
N THR A 754 22.08 -19.74 -38.90
CA THR A 754 21.38 -18.44 -38.89
C THR A 754 22.33 -17.35 -38.37
N PRO A 755 22.56 -16.25 -39.11
CA PRO A 755 23.23 -15.09 -38.56
C PRO A 755 22.24 -14.26 -37.72
N VAL A 756 22.52 -14.07 -36.44
CA VAL A 756 21.82 -13.09 -35.59
C VAL A 756 22.69 -11.84 -35.50
N HIS A 757 22.06 -10.67 -35.58
CA HIS A 757 22.73 -9.37 -35.60
C HIS A 757 22.61 -8.73 -34.22
N GLY A 758 23.68 -8.07 -33.79
CA GLY A 758 23.70 -7.31 -32.55
C GLY A 758 23.57 -5.81 -32.80
N THR A 759 23.64 -5.05 -31.71
CA THR A 759 23.64 -3.60 -31.64
C THR A 759 24.78 -3.16 -30.74
N PHE A 760 25.49 -2.11 -31.15
CA PHE A 760 26.38 -1.37 -30.27
C PHE A 760 25.70 -0.09 -29.77
N THR A 761 25.81 0.20 -28.47
CA THR A 761 25.32 1.44 -27.84
C THR A 761 26.46 2.24 -27.21
N VAL A 762 26.54 3.54 -27.52
CA VAL A 762 27.43 4.47 -26.82
C VAL A 762 26.84 4.79 -25.44
N LEU A 763 27.57 4.49 -24.37
CA LEU A 763 27.12 4.70 -22.99
C LEU A 763 26.97 6.19 -22.62
N ASP A 764 25.97 6.50 -21.80
CA ASP A 764 25.77 7.80 -21.13
C ASP A 764 26.02 7.62 -19.62
N LEU A 765 27.30 7.55 -19.21
CA LEU A 765 27.66 7.21 -17.83
C LEU A 765 27.22 8.30 -16.85
N LEU A 766 26.18 8.03 -16.06
CA LEU A 766 25.73 8.91 -14.98
C LEU A 766 26.54 8.66 -13.71
N TYR A 767 27.72 9.29 -13.64
CA TYR A 767 28.63 9.22 -12.50
C TYR A 767 27.91 9.40 -11.15
N GLY A 768 28.20 8.51 -10.21
CA GLY A 768 27.62 8.49 -8.87
C GLY A 768 26.23 7.84 -8.76
N ASP A 769 25.57 7.45 -9.85
CA ASP A 769 24.31 6.66 -9.83
C ASP A 769 24.60 5.16 -9.91
N VAL A 770 25.32 4.63 -8.92
CA VAL A 770 25.63 3.18 -8.86
C VAL A 770 24.40 2.29 -8.64
N THR A 771 23.20 2.87 -8.47
CA THR A 771 21.94 2.13 -8.41
C THR A 771 21.11 2.19 -9.70
N GLY A 772 21.55 2.97 -10.70
CA GLY A 772 20.92 3.02 -12.03
C GLY A 772 19.55 3.69 -12.07
N ASN A 773 19.20 4.50 -11.05
CA ASN A 773 17.86 5.09 -10.88
C ASN A 773 17.64 6.40 -11.67
N GLY A 774 18.68 6.90 -12.34
CA GLY A 774 18.75 8.18 -13.03
C GLY A 774 19.17 9.35 -12.14
N LYS A 775 19.70 9.09 -10.93
CA LYS A 775 20.11 10.13 -9.95
C LYS A 775 21.18 9.62 -8.99
N ALA A 776 22.34 10.27 -8.96
CA ALA A 776 23.31 10.13 -7.88
C ALA A 776 22.79 10.80 -6.58
N GLY A 777 22.57 10.04 -5.51
CA GLY A 777 22.08 10.55 -4.22
C GLY A 777 22.62 9.81 -2.99
N ALA A 778 22.04 10.09 -1.82
CA ALA A 778 22.48 9.50 -0.54
C ALA A 778 22.36 7.96 -0.49
N TYR A 779 21.55 7.36 -1.37
CA TYR A 779 21.42 5.91 -1.47
C TYR A 779 22.60 5.28 -2.21
N ASP A 780 23.01 5.88 -3.34
CA ASP A 780 24.19 5.50 -4.12
C ASP A 780 25.48 5.73 -3.31
N ALA A 781 25.57 6.85 -2.59
CA ALA A 781 26.62 7.10 -1.63
C ALA A 781 26.71 6.02 -0.54
N ALA A 782 25.59 5.38 -0.16
CA ALA A 782 25.61 4.26 0.78
C ALA A 782 26.11 2.97 0.12
N TRP A 783 25.79 2.71 -1.15
CA TRP A 783 26.34 1.59 -1.92
C TRP A 783 27.84 1.71 -2.13
N ILE A 784 28.34 2.88 -2.55
CA ILE A 784 29.78 3.19 -2.68
C ILE A 784 30.49 2.99 -1.33
N LEU A 785 29.92 3.50 -0.24
CA LEU A 785 30.49 3.34 1.11
C LEU A 785 30.42 1.89 1.62
N HIS A 786 29.48 1.08 1.14
CA HIS A 786 29.44 -0.36 1.36
C HIS A 786 30.56 -1.08 0.61
N PHE A 787 30.71 -0.82 -0.70
CA PHE A 787 31.76 -1.37 -1.54
C PHE A 787 33.16 -1.11 -0.95
N ALA A 788 33.46 0.15 -0.58
CA ALA A 788 34.73 0.53 0.02
C ALA A 788 35.01 -0.21 1.36
N VAL A 789 33.99 -0.48 2.17
CA VAL A 789 34.12 -1.22 3.43
C VAL A 789 34.37 -2.72 3.19
N ASP A 790 33.73 -3.32 2.18
CA ASP A 790 33.95 -4.72 1.83
C ASP A 790 35.32 -4.94 1.16
N PHE A 791 35.73 -4.09 0.23
CA PHE A 791 37.05 -4.16 -0.40
C PHE A 791 38.19 -3.94 0.62
N ALA A 792 38.02 -3.03 1.59
CA ALA A 792 38.96 -2.85 2.68
C ALA A 792 39.06 -4.08 3.61
N LEU A 793 38.01 -4.92 3.70
CA LEU A 793 38.08 -6.22 4.37
C LEU A 793 38.70 -7.30 3.50
N ASP A 794 38.35 -7.41 2.23
CA ASP A 794 38.79 -8.51 1.37
C ASP A 794 39.10 -7.97 -0.04
N PRO A 795 40.38 -7.74 -0.39
CA PRO A 795 40.79 -7.20 -1.69
C PRO A 795 40.83 -8.27 -2.80
N ALA A 796 40.21 -9.42 -2.57
CA ALA A 796 39.68 -10.25 -3.65
C ALA A 796 38.47 -9.52 -4.28
N PRO A 797 38.04 -9.82 -5.52
CA PRO A 797 36.86 -9.16 -6.11
C PRO A 797 35.66 -9.22 -5.15
N PRO A 798 34.99 -8.09 -4.89
CA PRO A 798 34.00 -7.99 -3.82
C PRO A 798 32.75 -8.84 -4.12
N VAL A 799 32.16 -9.40 -3.07
CA VAL A 799 30.86 -10.12 -3.14
C VAL A 799 29.68 -9.12 -3.03
N VAL A 800 29.91 -7.88 -3.42
CA VAL A 800 28.96 -6.77 -3.41
C VAL A 800 29.12 -6.07 -4.76
N GLU A 801 28.49 -6.65 -5.76
CA GLU A 801 28.18 -6.01 -7.04
C GLU A 801 27.29 -4.79 -6.77
N PHE A 802 27.49 -3.71 -7.52
CA PHE A 802 26.55 -2.60 -7.60
C PHE A 802 25.28 -3.05 -8.35
N PRO A 803 24.09 -2.52 -8.03
CA PRO A 803 22.86 -2.89 -8.74
C PRO A 803 22.96 -2.79 -10.28
N VAL A 804 23.71 -1.80 -10.80
CA VAL A 804 23.95 -1.62 -12.25
C VAL A 804 24.73 -2.75 -12.92
N GLU A 805 25.47 -3.57 -12.18
CA GLU A 805 26.14 -4.78 -12.70
C GLU A 805 25.15 -5.95 -12.87
N THR A 806 23.96 -5.86 -12.26
CA THR A 806 22.97 -6.95 -12.18
C THR A 806 21.63 -6.63 -12.88
N ALA A 807 21.38 -5.36 -13.18
CA ALA A 807 20.19 -4.88 -13.85
C ALA A 807 20.52 -3.62 -14.69
N THR A 808 19.93 -3.52 -15.88
CA THR A 808 20.11 -2.37 -16.78
C THR A 808 19.70 -1.05 -16.09
N PRO A 809 20.59 -0.06 -15.97
CA PRO A 809 20.24 1.26 -15.46
C PRO A 809 19.39 2.04 -16.48
N VAL A 810 18.63 3.04 -16.03
CA VAL A 810 17.73 3.84 -16.90
C VAL A 810 18.44 4.71 -17.96
N TRP A 811 19.77 4.62 -18.06
CA TRP A 811 20.65 5.38 -18.95
C TRP A 811 21.65 4.50 -19.74
N ALA A 812 21.53 3.17 -19.67
CA ALA A 812 22.25 2.23 -20.55
C ALA A 812 21.26 1.24 -21.20
N SER A 813 21.71 0.47 -22.19
CA SER A 813 20.89 -0.57 -22.84
C SER A 813 21.01 -1.93 -22.15
N GLU A 814 22.19 -2.26 -21.64
CA GLU A 814 22.50 -3.50 -20.91
C GLU A 814 22.99 -3.20 -19.48
N PRO A 815 23.06 -4.19 -18.57
CA PRO A 815 23.81 -4.06 -17.32
C PRO A 815 25.27 -3.67 -17.59
N LEU A 816 25.87 -2.91 -16.69
CA LEU A 816 27.27 -2.50 -16.82
C LEU A 816 28.22 -3.65 -16.52
N LEU A 817 29.33 -3.72 -17.28
CA LEU A 817 30.47 -4.54 -16.88
C LEU A 817 31.09 -4.00 -15.58
N PRO A 818 31.74 -4.82 -14.74
CA PRO A 818 32.29 -4.36 -13.47
C PRO A 818 33.22 -3.14 -13.63
N GLU A 819 34.09 -3.11 -14.64
CA GLU A 819 34.94 -1.96 -14.95
C GLU A 819 34.16 -0.67 -15.27
N GLN A 820 33.00 -0.77 -15.91
CA GLN A 820 32.12 0.37 -16.21
C GLN A 820 31.34 0.82 -14.96
N ALA A 821 30.91 -0.13 -14.12
CA ALA A 821 30.30 0.18 -12.82
C ALA A 821 31.32 0.81 -11.85
N TRP A 822 32.60 0.47 -11.95
CA TRP A 822 33.68 1.10 -11.19
C TRP A 822 33.98 2.51 -11.70
N GLU A 823 33.95 2.75 -13.02
CA GLU A 823 34.05 4.09 -13.62
C GLU A 823 32.91 5.00 -13.14
N VAL A 824 31.68 4.47 -12.99
CA VAL A 824 30.53 5.20 -12.41
C VAL A 824 30.68 5.45 -10.90
N ALA A 825 31.48 4.66 -10.19
CA ALA A 825 31.69 4.75 -8.74
C ALA A 825 32.90 5.61 -8.32
N ASP A 826 33.98 5.65 -9.12
CA ASP A 826 35.13 6.58 -8.99
C ASP A 826 34.72 7.94 -9.57
N VAL A 827 34.05 8.75 -8.74
CA VAL A 827 33.60 10.08 -9.16
C VAL A 827 34.69 11.13 -8.93
N ASP A 828 35.71 10.85 -8.11
CA ASP A 828 36.81 11.79 -7.83
C ASP A 828 37.99 11.80 -8.81
N ASP A 829 37.97 10.88 -9.80
CA ASP A 829 38.96 10.71 -10.87
C ASP A 829 40.35 10.39 -10.30
N SER A 830 40.40 9.44 -9.36
CA SER A 830 41.65 9.00 -8.73
C SER A 830 42.36 7.87 -9.48
N GLY A 831 41.62 7.09 -10.28
CA GLY A 831 42.15 6.12 -11.23
C GLY A 831 42.82 6.75 -12.46
N ALA A 832 43.19 5.90 -13.43
CA ALA A 832 43.69 6.34 -14.73
C ALA A 832 43.55 5.23 -15.79
N PRO A 833 43.27 5.58 -17.06
CA PRO A 833 41.97 6.01 -17.58
C PRO A 833 40.88 4.91 -17.55
N GLN A 834 40.99 3.91 -16.67
CA GLN A 834 40.00 2.89 -16.37
C GLN A 834 40.05 2.65 -14.85
N ALA A 835 38.94 2.86 -14.14
CA ALA A 835 38.88 2.78 -12.68
C ALA A 835 39.09 1.34 -12.17
N GLN A 836 39.73 1.17 -11.02
CA GLN A 836 39.90 -0.13 -10.35
C GLN A 836 39.16 -0.18 -9.01
N PRO A 837 38.87 -1.37 -8.46
CA PRO A 837 38.21 -1.50 -7.15
C PRO A 837 38.96 -0.87 -5.97
N ALA A 838 40.23 -0.52 -6.14
CA ALA A 838 41.06 0.16 -5.15
C ALA A 838 40.92 1.70 -5.17
N ASP A 839 40.39 2.24 -6.27
CA ASP A 839 40.23 3.65 -6.56
C ASP A 839 38.85 4.15 -6.08
N ILE A 840 37.86 3.26 -5.95
CA ILE A 840 36.58 3.55 -5.26
C ILE A 840 36.81 3.69 -3.75
N MET A 841 36.47 4.83 -3.16
CA MET A 841 36.76 5.16 -1.76
C MET A 841 35.53 5.67 -1.00
N ALA A 842 35.70 5.89 0.31
CA ALA A 842 34.75 6.69 1.08
C ALA A 842 34.65 8.16 0.60
N MET A 843 35.64 8.63 -0.19
CA MET A 843 35.69 9.98 -0.74
C MET A 843 34.61 10.21 -1.80
N ASP A 844 34.37 9.23 -2.66
CA ASP A 844 33.34 9.24 -3.71
C ASP A 844 31.93 9.34 -3.11
N ALA A 845 31.65 8.55 -2.08
CA ALA A 845 30.43 8.68 -1.29
C ALA A 845 30.24 10.09 -0.69
N SER A 846 31.33 10.78 -0.33
CA SER A 846 31.28 12.18 0.12
C SER A 846 31.05 13.16 -1.04
N MET A 847 31.56 12.88 -2.23
CA MET A 847 31.32 13.68 -3.44
C MET A 847 29.86 13.58 -3.90
N VAL A 848 29.27 12.38 -3.93
CA VAL A 848 27.85 12.17 -4.25
C VAL A 848 26.96 12.91 -3.24
N LEU A 849 27.26 12.81 -1.94
CA LEU A 849 26.57 13.60 -0.90
C LEU A 849 26.77 15.12 -1.04
N GLN A 850 27.89 15.59 -1.59
CA GLN A 850 28.11 17.01 -1.91
C GLN A 850 27.30 17.47 -3.12
N HIS A 851 27.14 16.62 -4.14
CA HIS A 851 26.35 16.89 -5.34
C HIS A 851 24.86 16.98 -4.96
N GLU A 852 24.34 15.98 -4.25
CA GLU A 852 22.93 15.91 -3.84
C GLU A 852 22.46 17.16 -3.06
N VAL A 853 23.32 17.70 -2.18
CA VAL A 853 22.99 18.92 -1.41
C VAL A 853 23.40 20.23 -2.10
N GLY A 854 23.83 20.18 -3.36
CA GLY A 854 24.18 21.34 -4.19
C GLY A 854 25.41 22.12 -3.75
N LEU A 855 26.42 21.44 -3.18
CA LEU A 855 27.74 22.04 -2.89
C LEU A 855 28.71 21.89 -4.07
N THR A 856 28.57 20.79 -4.84
CA THR A 856 29.10 20.61 -6.19
C THR A 856 27.94 20.63 -7.21
N THR A 857 28.26 20.74 -8.50
CA THR A 857 27.26 20.77 -9.59
C THR A 857 27.62 19.86 -10.77
N ALA A 858 28.73 19.15 -10.64
CA ALA A 858 29.32 18.17 -11.55
C ALA A 858 30.42 17.43 -10.76
N PHE A 859 30.78 16.24 -11.19
CA PHE A 859 31.88 15.45 -10.65
C PHE A 859 33.22 15.75 -11.36
N PRO A 860 34.37 15.54 -10.69
CA PRO A 860 35.68 15.57 -11.34
C PRO A 860 35.75 14.74 -12.64
N ALA A 861 35.31 13.48 -12.59
CA ALA A 861 35.32 12.56 -13.74
C ALA A 861 34.50 13.06 -14.94
N GLU A 862 33.25 13.53 -14.72
CA GLU A 862 32.38 14.13 -15.76
C GLU A 862 33.03 15.30 -16.52
N SER A 863 33.99 15.99 -15.90
CA SER A 863 34.47 17.30 -16.36
C SER A 863 35.92 17.33 -16.84
N GLY A 864 36.64 16.20 -16.77
CA GLY A 864 38.10 16.16 -17.00
C GLY A 864 38.84 17.14 -16.08
N GLY A 865 38.30 17.35 -14.88
CA GLY A 865 38.83 18.30 -13.91
C GLY A 865 40.13 17.78 -13.27
N PRO A 866 40.92 18.65 -12.63
CA PRO A 866 41.99 18.15 -11.77
C PRO A 866 41.36 17.41 -10.58
N ALA A 867 41.63 16.10 -10.48
CA ALA A 867 41.26 15.24 -9.37
C ALA A 867 41.50 15.90 -8.00
N ALA A 868 40.68 15.53 -7.01
CA ALA A 868 40.65 16.22 -5.71
C ALA A 868 42.04 16.23 -5.05
N PRO A 869 42.50 17.38 -4.52
CA PRO A 869 43.89 17.52 -4.09
C PRO A 869 44.20 16.67 -2.85
N ALA A 870 44.80 15.50 -3.09
CA ALA A 870 45.25 14.56 -2.07
C ALA A 870 46.30 15.19 -1.14
N GLN A 871 45.83 15.81 -0.05
CA GLN A 871 46.69 16.33 1.01
C GLN A 871 47.28 15.16 1.80
N LEU A 872 48.57 14.87 1.56
CA LEU A 872 49.35 13.87 2.29
C LEU A 872 49.21 14.03 3.82
N ALA A 873 48.30 13.24 4.40
CA ALA A 873 48.02 13.23 5.83
C ALA A 873 49.25 12.73 6.58
N SER A 874 49.84 13.59 7.42
CA SER A 874 51.07 13.24 8.12
C SER A 874 50.79 12.24 9.24
N VAL A 875 51.50 11.11 9.24
CA VAL A 875 51.46 10.06 10.29
C VAL A 875 51.67 10.63 11.72
N ALA A 876 52.28 11.81 11.84
CA ALA A 876 52.60 12.50 13.08
C ALA A 876 51.38 13.10 13.83
N GLY A 877 50.47 12.25 14.31
CA GLY A 877 49.39 12.65 15.23
C GLY A 877 48.44 11.52 15.61
N HIS A 878 48.18 10.61 14.67
CA HIS A 878 47.20 9.53 14.81
C HIS A 878 47.71 8.42 15.74
N VAL A 879 46.88 8.04 16.72
CA VAL A 879 47.17 6.99 17.72
C VAL A 879 45.85 6.37 18.18
N LEU A 880 45.80 5.04 18.30
CA LEU A 880 44.72 4.33 18.99
C LEU A 880 44.83 4.53 20.51
N ARG A 881 43.80 5.09 21.14
CA ARG A 881 43.66 5.23 22.59
C ARG A 881 42.50 4.36 23.09
N GLY A 882 42.41 4.14 24.39
CA GLY A 882 41.28 3.40 24.98
C GLY A 882 41.25 3.57 26.50
N GLU A 883 40.06 3.40 27.10
CA GLU A 883 39.84 3.68 28.53
C GLU A 883 40.45 2.63 29.46
N SER A 884 40.40 1.35 29.06
CA SER A 884 40.91 0.20 29.81
C SER A 884 41.91 -0.62 28.99
N THR A 885 43.10 -0.87 29.55
CA THR A 885 44.08 -1.84 29.01
C THR A 885 43.98 -3.23 29.65
N SER A 886 43.09 -3.41 30.63
CA SER A 886 42.80 -4.70 31.25
C SER A 886 41.33 -4.78 31.63
N GLU A 887 40.63 -5.80 31.16
CA GLU A 887 39.19 -5.99 31.38
C GLU A 887 38.84 -7.39 31.90
N ARG A 888 37.58 -7.53 32.34
CA ARG A 888 36.97 -8.80 32.76
C ARG A 888 36.26 -9.49 31.58
N PRO A 889 35.94 -10.80 31.67
CA PRO A 889 35.18 -11.47 30.62
C PRO A 889 33.74 -10.92 30.62
N GLY A 890 33.26 -10.47 29.47
CA GLY A 890 32.03 -9.68 29.33
C GLY A 890 32.15 -8.18 29.69
N GLY A 891 33.37 -7.70 29.97
CA GLY A 891 33.68 -6.26 30.07
C GLY A 891 33.74 -5.59 28.69
N ARG A 892 33.87 -4.26 28.65
CA ARG A 892 33.94 -3.49 27.40
C ARG A 892 35.26 -2.74 27.27
N ILE A 893 35.83 -2.79 26.08
CA ILE A 893 37.05 -2.05 25.69
C ILE A 893 36.65 -1.08 24.59
N ALA A 894 36.51 0.20 24.93
CA ALA A 894 36.37 1.27 23.94
C ALA A 894 37.75 1.68 23.41
N VAL A 895 37.94 1.65 22.10
CA VAL A 895 39.14 2.11 21.41
C VAL A 895 38.77 3.29 20.50
N SER A 896 39.42 4.43 20.72
CA SER A 896 39.24 5.66 19.94
C SER A 896 40.45 5.93 19.04
N LEU A 897 40.18 6.30 17.79
CA LEU A 897 41.18 6.82 16.85
C LEU A 897 41.07 8.34 16.79
N ASP A 898 42.15 9.02 17.21
CA ASP A 898 42.26 10.48 17.15
C ASP A 898 42.64 10.94 15.73
N VAL A 899 41.68 11.52 15.00
CA VAL A 899 41.90 12.13 13.68
C VAL A 899 41.67 13.64 13.67
N SER A 900 41.67 14.28 14.85
CA SER A 900 41.55 15.74 15.02
C SER A 900 42.66 16.58 14.35
N ALA A 901 43.72 15.91 13.87
CA ALA A 901 44.79 16.51 13.08
C ALA A 901 44.49 16.61 11.56
N ALA A 902 43.43 15.95 11.08
CA ALA A 902 42.99 16.06 9.69
C ALA A 902 42.20 17.37 9.48
N ALA A 903 42.65 18.21 8.55
CA ALA A 903 41.91 19.37 8.10
C ALA A 903 40.83 18.97 7.09
N ASP A 904 39.69 19.66 7.10
CA ASP A 904 38.61 19.52 6.12
C ASP A 904 38.19 18.05 5.87
N LEU A 905 38.07 17.28 6.96
CA LEU A 905 37.74 15.86 6.94
C LEU A 905 36.26 15.66 6.55
N VAL A 906 36.03 15.10 5.36
CA VAL A 906 34.69 14.80 4.82
C VAL A 906 34.43 13.29 4.68
N ALA A 907 35.50 12.50 4.54
CA ALA A 907 35.42 11.04 4.42
C ALA A 907 36.57 10.34 5.14
N GLY A 908 36.44 9.04 5.39
CA GLY A 908 37.54 8.23 5.86
C GLY A 908 37.20 6.75 6.06
N GLU A 909 38.23 5.93 6.11
CA GLU A 909 38.20 4.47 6.23
C GLU A 909 39.18 4.03 7.31
N VAL A 910 38.83 3.03 8.11
CA VAL A 910 39.77 2.32 8.98
C VAL A 910 39.50 0.82 8.91
N VAL A 911 40.55 0.01 9.05
CA VAL A 911 40.44 -1.41 9.39
C VAL A 911 41.19 -1.67 10.68
N LEU A 912 40.50 -2.30 11.64
CA LEU A 912 41.07 -2.77 12.91
C LEU A 912 41.14 -4.30 12.94
N ASP A 913 42.34 -4.86 13.05
CA ASP A 913 42.59 -6.28 13.31
C ASP A 913 42.53 -6.56 14.82
N PHE A 914 41.95 -7.70 15.21
CA PHE A 914 41.80 -8.13 16.59
C PHE A 914 41.70 -9.66 16.71
N ASP A 915 42.00 -10.20 17.90
CA ASP A 915 41.78 -11.62 18.18
C ASP A 915 40.30 -11.90 18.47
N ALA A 916 39.59 -12.46 17.48
CA ALA A 916 38.16 -12.81 17.56
C ALA A 916 37.83 -13.90 18.60
N SER A 917 38.82 -14.60 19.16
CA SER A 917 38.60 -15.50 20.31
C SER A 917 38.55 -14.77 21.65
N LEU A 918 39.11 -13.54 21.68
CA LEU A 918 39.27 -12.71 22.87
C LEU A 918 38.33 -11.49 22.87
N VAL A 919 38.05 -10.86 21.74
CA VAL A 919 37.17 -9.68 21.66
C VAL A 919 36.26 -9.71 20.43
N THR A 920 35.07 -9.12 20.57
CA THR A 920 34.10 -8.94 19.47
C THR A 920 33.62 -7.48 19.47
N PRO A 921 33.64 -6.76 18.34
CA PRO A 921 33.04 -5.42 18.26
C PRO A 921 31.53 -5.48 18.49
N VAL A 922 31.00 -4.54 19.28
CA VAL A 922 29.58 -4.47 19.68
C VAL A 922 28.95 -3.10 19.45
N ASP A 923 29.75 -2.05 19.24
CA ASP A 923 29.29 -0.71 18.88
C ASP A 923 30.41 0.05 18.15
N THR A 924 30.03 0.95 17.23
CA THR A 924 30.95 1.85 16.52
C THR A 924 30.26 3.18 16.31
N SER A 925 30.89 4.27 16.74
CA SER A 925 30.32 5.62 16.62
C SER A 925 31.38 6.67 16.31
N LEU A 926 30.98 7.76 15.64
CA LEU A 926 31.75 9.00 15.66
C LEU A 926 31.31 9.85 16.86
N ALA A 927 32.27 10.40 17.59
CA ALA A 927 32.04 11.08 18.86
C ALA A 927 31.47 12.50 18.69
N THR A 928 30.27 12.63 18.11
CA THR A 928 29.59 13.93 17.97
C THR A 928 29.40 14.58 19.34
N THR A 929 30.02 15.75 19.56
CA THR A 929 29.72 16.56 20.74
C THR A 929 28.24 16.98 20.71
N ARG A 930 27.65 17.30 21.87
CA ARG A 930 26.19 17.57 22.01
C ARG A 930 25.77 18.96 21.46
N THR A 931 26.38 19.37 20.37
CA THR A 931 26.32 20.71 19.80
C THR A 931 25.20 20.77 18.75
N ARG A 932 24.16 21.58 18.99
CA ARG A 932 23.06 21.75 18.02
C ARG A 932 23.60 22.38 16.73
N GLY A 933 23.79 21.57 15.69
CA GLY A 933 24.17 22.01 14.35
C GLY A 933 25.24 21.18 13.64
N ALA A 934 25.90 20.25 14.33
CA ALA A 934 26.93 19.40 13.72
C ALA A 934 26.35 18.49 12.62
N SER A 935 27.06 18.40 11.48
CA SER A 935 26.77 17.43 10.41
C SER A 935 26.92 16.01 10.94
N ARG A 936 25.96 15.13 10.68
CA ARG A 936 26.08 13.70 10.99
C ARG A 936 26.52 12.98 9.71
N PRO A 937 27.72 12.38 9.66
CA PRO A 937 28.14 11.61 8.49
C PRO A 937 27.29 10.34 8.33
N LEU A 938 27.20 9.85 7.11
CA LEU A 938 26.86 8.48 6.80
C LEU A 938 28.00 7.59 7.30
N ILE A 939 27.70 6.47 7.94
CA ILE A 939 28.70 5.53 8.49
C ILE A 939 28.28 4.11 8.15
N VAL A 940 29.19 3.34 7.55
CA VAL A 940 29.05 1.91 7.30
C VAL A 940 30.15 1.17 8.05
N GLN A 941 29.81 0.03 8.66
CA GLN A 941 30.76 -0.85 9.34
C GLN A 941 30.48 -2.32 9.00
N ARG A 942 31.53 -3.14 8.96
CA ARG A 942 31.41 -4.59 8.73
C ARG A 942 32.56 -5.32 9.44
N ALA A 943 32.25 -6.44 10.09
CA ALA A 943 33.22 -7.24 10.83
C ALA A 943 33.27 -8.68 10.29
N ARG A 944 34.48 -9.16 9.96
CA ARG A 944 34.71 -10.48 9.35
C ARG A 944 36.07 -11.04 9.78
N GLY A 945 36.09 -12.25 10.34
CA GLY A 945 37.32 -13.03 10.57
C GLY A 945 38.38 -12.39 11.49
N GLY A 946 37.98 -11.62 12.52
CA GLY A 946 38.92 -10.91 13.39
C GLY A 946 39.39 -9.56 12.84
N ARG A 947 38.65 -8.99 11.88
CA ARG A 947 38.84 -7.63 11.40
C ARG A 947 37.50 -6.89 11.40
N ILE A 948 37.53 -5.60 11.68
CA ILE A 948 36.39 -4.69 11.50
C ILE A 948 36.83 -3.52 10.64
N ALA A 949 36.13 -3.33 9.53
CA ALA A 949 36.25 -2.14 8.69
C ALA A 949 35.11 -1.18 9.04
N THR A 950 35.42 0.11 9.04
CA THR A 950 34.45 1.19 9.17
C THR A 950 34.83 2.29 8.21
N ALA A 951 33.87 2.76 7.42
CA ALA A 951 34.02 3.96 6.60
C ALA A 951 32.91 4.96 6.90
N PHE A 952 33.19 6.24 6.66
CA PHE A 952 32.23 7.33 6.80
C PHE A 952 32.37 8.35 5.68
N ALA A 953 31.25 9.00 5.35
CA ALA A 953 31.17 10.04 4.33
C ALA A 953 30.22 11.16 4.78
N SER A 954 30.51 12.40 4.37
CA SER A 954 29.74 13.59 4.73
C SER A 954 29.72 14.59 3.58
N ALA A 955 28.58 15.28 3.40
CA ALA A 955 28.49 16.40 2.47
C ALA A 955 29.27 17.65 2.92
N ARG A 956 29.72 17.71 4.18
CA ARG A 956 30.42 18.88 4.75
C ARG A 956 31.53 18.44 5.73
N PRO A 957 32.63 19.22 5.86
CA PRO A 957 33.67 18.95 6.83
C PRO A 957 33.15 18.71 8.25
N LEU A 958 33.75 17.74 8.93
CA LEU A 958 33.51 17.43 10.32
C LEU A 958 34.36 18.34 11.21
N ASP A 959 33.79 18.84 12.32
CA ASP A 959 34.55 19.62 13.30
C ASP A 959 35.63 18.76 13.96
N ALA A 960 36.83 19.32 14.16
CA ALA A 960 37.99 18.59 14.70
C ALA A 960 37.80 18.06 16.13
N SER A 961 36.73 18.47 16.85
CA SER A 961 36.33 17.89 18.15
C SER A 961 35.42 16.67 18.03
N ASP A 962 34.75 16.51 16.89
CA ASP A 962 33.80 15.42 16.59
C ASP A 962 34.47 14.34 15.71
N ALA A 963 35.63 14.67 15.13
CA ALA A 963 36.53 13.81 14.36
C ALA A 963 37.30 12.78 15.22
N VAL A 964 36.57 11.98 16.00
CA VAL A 964 37.07 10.81 16.73
C VAL A 964 36.14 9.63 16.49
N LEU A 965 36.68 8.57 15.88
CA LEU A 965 35.99 7.30 15.71
C LEU A 965 36.23 6.43 16.93
N GLU A 966 35.17 5.94 17.57
CA GLU A 966 35.22 5.01 18.70
C GLU A 966 34.60 3.66 18.32
N VAL A 967 35.37 2.58 18.48
CA VAL A 967 34.93 1.19 18.33
C VAL A 967 34.95 0.53 19.70
N THR A 968 33.80 0.06 20.17
CA THR A 968 33.66 -0.66 21.43
C THR A 968 33.61 -2.16 21.19
N PHE A 969 34.47 -2.89 21.90
CA PHE A 969 34.53 -4.35 21.89
C PHE A 969 34.00 -4.92 23.21
N GLU A 970 33.25 -6.03 23.18
CA GLU A 970 33.01 -6.87 24.36
C GLU A 970 34.11 -7.94 24.48
N ALA A 971 34.64 -8.11 25.69
CA ALA A 971 35.62 -9.13 26.02
C ALA A 971 34.98 -10.52 26.10
N SER A 972 35.60 -11.50 25.45
CA SER A 972 35.17 -12.90 25.39
C SER A 972 35.00 -13.50 26.78
N ARG A 973 33.87 -14.17 26.99
CA ARG A 973 33.52 -14.83 28.26
C ARG A 973 34.22 -16.19 28.43
N ASN A 974 34.91 -16.68 27.40
CA ASN A 974 35.52 -18.02 27.36
C ASN A 974 37.02 -18.02 27.73
N VAL A 975 37.49 -17.00 28.45
CA VAL A 975 38.90 -16.80 28.81
C VAL A 975 39.24 -17.52 30.12
N ALA A 976 39.88 -18.69 30.01
CA ALA A 976 40.22 -19.55 31.16
C ALA A 976 41.51 -19.12 31.91
N HIS A 977 42.39 -18.36 31.27
CA HIS A 977 43.65 -17.86 31.80
C HIS A 977 43.85 -16.39 31.38
N ALA A 978 44.62 -15.61 32.15
CA ALA A 978 44.87 -14.21 31.80
C ALA A 978 45.64 -14.11 30.47
N THR A 979 45.00 -13.54 29.45
CA THR A 979 45.52 -13.51 28.07
C THR A 979 45.72 -12.07 27.63
N GLU A 980 46.84 -11.80 26.96
CA GLU A 980 47.20 -10.50 26.40
C GLU A 980 47.12 -10.55 24.87
N SER A 981 46.64 -9.47 24.26
CA SER A 981 46.59 -9.29 22.80
C SER A 981 46.61 -7.79 22.46
N ALA A 982 46.37 -7.43 21.21
CA ALA A 982 46.27 -6.04 20.79
C ALA A 982 45.24 -5.86 19.67
N ILE A 983 44.53 -4.74 19.69
CA ILE A 983 43.74 -4.25 18.55
C ILE A 983 44.69 -3.38 17.70
N ARG A 984 44.76 -3.61 16.39
CA ARG A 984 45.73 -2.97 15.48
C ARG A 984 45.03 -2.27 14.33
N ALA A 985 45.41 -1.04 14.01
CA ALA A 985 45.01 -0.42 12.75
C ALA A 985 45.89 -0.98 11.62
N SER A 986 45.27 -1.63 10.64
CA SER A 986 45.91 -2.24 9.47
C SER A 986 45.64 -1.49 8.15
N HIS A 987 44.64 -0.60 8.16
CA HIS A 987 44.37 0.38 7.11
C HIS A 987 43.82 1.67 7.75
N LEU A 988 44.19 2.82 7.19
CA LEU A 988 43.62 4.13 7.50
C LEU A 988 43.71 5.01 6.25
N ARG A 989 42.56 5.53 5.80
CA ARG A 989 42.45 6.53 4.73
C ARG A 989 41.61 7.69 5.27
N LEU A 990 42.01 8.93 5.00
CA LEU A 990 41.32 10.15 5.44
C LEU A 990 41.19 11.08 4.23
N ASN A 991 39.95 11.41 3.86
CA ASN A 991 39.60 11.79 2.49
C ASN A 991 40.26 10.79 1.49
N ALA A 992 40.76 11.20 0.33
CA ALA A 992 41.50 10.30 -0.58
C ALA A 992 42.88 9.81 -0.05
N SER A 993 43.39 10.32 1.08
CA SER A 993 44.79 10.13 1.49
C SER A 993 45.00 8.98 2.47
N ARG A 994 45.80 7.97 2.05
CA ARG A 994 46.21 6.85 2.90
C ARG A 994 47.31 7.24 3.89
N VAL A 995 47.16 6.81 5.14
CA VAL A 995 48.15 6.98 6.22
C VAL A 995 48.94 5.68 6.41
N GLU A 996 50.25 5.74 6.69
CA GLU A 996 51.01 4.55 7.10
C GLU A 996 50.53 4.08 8.48
N THR A 997 50.06 2.84 8.58
CA THR A 997 49.47 2.28 9.80
C THR A 997 50.30 1.16 10.41
N ASP A 998 50.70 1.33 11.68
CA ASP A 998 51.22 0.26 12.54
C ASP A 998 50.77 0.47 14.01
N PHE A 999 49.64 1.17 14.19
CA PHE A 999 49.12 1.56 15.50
C PHE A 999 48.51 0.36 16.22
N ALA A 1000 48.90 0.13 17.49
CA ALA A 1000 48.39 -0.99 18.27
C ALA A 1000 47.96 -0.53 19.68
N PHE A 1001 46.73 -0.89 20.08
CA PHE A 1001 46.24 -0.76 21.44
C PHE A 1001 46.35 -2.12 22.16
N PRO A 1002 47.33 -2.32 23.05
CA PRO A 1002 47.49 -3.57 23.80
C PRO A 1002 46.45 -3.68 24.91
N PHE A 1003 45.84 -4.85 25.03
CA PHE A 1003 44.84 -5.16 26.06
C PHE A 1003 45.06 -6.53 26.68
N ARG A 1004 44.42 -6.74 27.83
CA ARG A 1004 44.45 -7.97 28.61
C ARG A 1004 43.05 -8.34 29.07
N ILE A 1005 42.71 -9.62 29.04
CA ILE A 1005 41.49 -10.14 29.66
C ILE A 1005 41.89 -11.04 30.83
N GLU A 1006 41.43 -10.68 32.03
CA GLU A 1006 41.58 -11.51 33.23
C GLU A 1006 40.45 -12.56 33.29
N PRO A 1007 40.71 -13.79 33.76
CA PRO A 1007 39.71 -14.85 33.80
C PRO A 1007 38.70 -14.65 34.94
N PHE A 1008 37.56 -15.36 34.88
CA PHE A 1008 36.62 -15.42 36.00
C PHE A 1008 37.28 -16.00 37.27
N ALA A 1009 36.84 -15.52 38.44
CA ALA A 1009 37.36 -15.90 39.74
C ALA A 1009 36.26 -16.46 40.66
N ASN A 1010 36.56 -17.54 41.40
CA ASN A 1010 35.63 -18.07 42.38
C ASN A 1010 35.33 -17.02 43.48
N ARG A 1011 34.11 -16.47 43.49
CA ARG A 1011 33.73 -15.33 44.35
C ARG A 1011 32.27 -15.44 44.81
N LEU A 1012 32.04 -15.62 46.11
CA LEU A 1012 30.71 -15.44 46.71
C LEU A 1012 30.41 -13.96 46.91
N MET A 1013 29.34 -13.45 46.30
CA MET A 1013 28.94 -12.03 46.36
C MET A 1013 27.92 -11.79 47.49
N ALA A 1014 27.49 -10.54 47.69
CA ALA A 1014 26.50 -10.21 48.72
C ALA A 1014 25.09 -10.53 48.25
N ASN A 1015 24.32 -11.23 49.08
CA ASN A 1015 22.90 -11.48 48.83
C ASN A 1015 22.08 -10.18 48.77
N TYR A 1016 21.04 -10.18 47.93
CA TYR A 1016 20.14 -9.05 47.74
C TYR A 1016 18.66 -9.47 47.78
N PRO A 1017 17.74 -8.64 48.30
CA PRO A 1017 18.01 -7.54 49.23
C PRO A 1017 18.67 -8.04 50.54
N ASN A 1018 19.20 -7.12 51.36
CA ASN A 1018 19.77 -7.44 52.67
C ASN A 1018 19.73 -6.20 53.59
N PRO A 1019 18.90 -6.16 54.66
CA PRO A 1019 18.00 -7.20 55.12
C PRO A 1019 16.88 -7.55 54.13
N PHE A 1020 16.29 -8.74 54.24
CA PHE A 1020 15.28 -9.23 53.32
C PHE A 1020 13.97 -9.70 54.00
N ASN A 1021 12.88 -9.67 53.22
CA ASN A 1021 11.53 -10.11 53.61
C ASN A 1021 10.67 -10.42 52.36
N PRO A 1022 10.09 -11.62 52.19
CA PRO A 1022 10.43 -12.89 52.83
C PRO A 1022 11.60 -13.62 52.13
N GLU A 1023 12.09 -13.13 50.99
CA GLU A 1023 13.03 -13.84 50.10
C GLU A 1023 14.29 -13.03 49.71
N THR A 1024 15.35 -13.72 49.28
CA THR A 1024 16.62 -13.15 48.80
C THR A 1024 17.31 -14.02 47.75
N TRP A 1025 18.14 -13.41 46.90
CA TRP A 1025 19.03 -14.06 45.96
C TRP A 1025 20.48 -13.94 46.43
N ILE A 1026 21.26 -15.02 46.31
CA ILE A 1026 22.66 -15.11 46.72
C ILE A 1026 23.53 -15.26 45.47
N PRO A 1027 24.09 -14.16 44.92
CA PRO A 1027 24.89 -14.20 43.71
C PRO A 1027 26.32 -14.72 43.96
N PHE A 1028 26.92 -15.32 42.92
CA PHE A 1028 28.29 -15.85 42.95
C PHE A 1028 28.94 -15.85 41.56
N GLU A 1029 30.25 -16.10 41.50
CA GLU A 1029 31.06 -16.21 40.29
C GLU A 1029 31.90 -17.50 40.37
N LEU A 1030 32.08 -18.18 39.24
CA LEU A 1030 32.85 -19.42 39.11
C LEU A 1030 33.97 -19.28 38.09
N ALA A 1031 35.19 -19.70 38.47
CA ALA A 1031 36.38 -19.75 37.61
C ALA A 1031 36.44 -20.99 36.69
N ALA A 1032 35.57 -21.98 36.93
CA ALA A 1032 35.41 -23.19 36.14
C ALA A 1032 34.06 -23.86 36.48
N ASP A 1033 33.58 -24.73 35.61
CA ASP A 1033 32.37 -25.53 35.84
C ASP A 1033 32.45 -26.33 37.14
N ALA A 1034 31.42 -26.21 38.00
CA ALA A 1034 31.42 -26.82 39.32
C ALA A 1034 30.02 -27.23 39.79
N HIS A 1035 29.94 -28.27 40.63
CA HIS A 1035 28.72 -28.56 41.39
C HIS A 1035 28.61 -27.57 42.54
N VAL A 1036 27.54 -26.77 42.57
CA VAL A 1036 27.33 -25.69 43.51
C VAL A 1036 26.30 -26.06 44.58
N THR A 1037 26.66 -25.85 45.84
CA THR A 1037 25.72 -25.94 46.98
C THR A 1037 25.85 -24.71 47.87
N VAL A 1038 24.72 -24.11 48.25
CA VAL A 1038 24.66 -23.08 49.29
C VAL A 1038 24.09 -23.67 50.58
N GLY A 1039 24.91 -23.76 51.63
CA GLY A 1039 24.49 -24.11 52.98
C GLY A 1039 24.07 -22.87 53.77
N ILE A 1040 22.92 -22.92 54.44
CA ILE A 1040 22.39 -21.80 55.25
C ILE A 1040 22.33 -22.23 56.72
N TYR A 1041 22.87 -21.40 57.62
CA TYR A 1041 23.07 -21.73 59.03
C TYR A 1041 22.60 -20.62 59.98
N ASP A 1042 22.22 -20.99 61.19
CA ASP A 1042 21.98 -20.06 62.30
C ASP A 1042 23.30 -19.64 63.01
N LEU A 1043 23.20 -18.73 63.99
CA LEU A 1043 24.36 -18.27 64.77
C LEU A 1043 24.94 -19.32 65.74
N ALA A 1044 24.28 -20.47 65.92
CA ALA A 1044 24.79 -21.61 66.69
C ALA A 1044 25.44 -22.67 65.78
N GLY A 1045 25.41 -22.48 64.45
CA GLY A 1045 25.97 -23.39 63.45
C GLY A 1045 25.03 -24.50 63.00
N HIS A 1046 23.75 -24.48 63.39
CA HIS A 1046 22.77 -25.45 62.88
C HIS A 1046 22.40 -25.13 61.43
N ARG A 1047 22.40 -26.15 60.57
CA ARG A 1047 22.01 -26.04 59.16
C ARG A 1047 20.49 -25.86 59.05
N VAL A 1048 20.06 -24.65 58.71
CA VAL A 1048 18.67 -24.21 58.58
C VAL A 1048 18.05 -24.74 57.28
N ARG A 1049 18.80 -24.66 56.18
CA ARG A 1049 18.46 -25.16 54.84
C ARG A 1049 19.73 -25.39 54.04
N ALA A 1050 19.62 -26.10 52.92
CA ALA A 1050 20.59 -25.99 51.85
C ALA A 1050 19.87 -25.87 50.51
N LEU A 1051 20.55 -25.23 49.56
CA LEU A 1051 20.14 -25.06 48.19
C LEU A 1051 21.18 -25.81 47.36
N ASP A 1052 20.76 -26.91 46.74
CA ASP A 1052 21.59 -27.62 45.75
C ASP A 1052 21.25 -27.03 44.38
N LEU A 1053 22.24 -26.43 43.72
CA LEU A 1053 22.07 -25.79 42.41
C LEU A 1053 22.50 -26.69 41.25
N GLY A 1054 22.98 -27.90 41.55
CA GLY A 1054 23.55 -28.83 40.57
C GLY A 1054 24.90 -28.36 40.02
N MET A 1055 25.29 -28.93 38.88
CA MET A 1055 26.36 -28.38 38.06
C MET A 1055 25.99 -27.00 37.53
N ARG A 1056 26.92 -26.04 37.63
CA ARG A 1056 26.81 -24.70 37.07
C ARG A 1056 28.06 -24.40 36.23
N PRO A 1057 27.91 -23.76 35.05
CA PRO A 1057 29.05 -23.40 34.21
C PRO A 1057 29.89 -22.27 34.82
N MET A 1058 31.12 -22.14 34.34
CA MET A 1058 31.98 -20.96 34.55
C MET A 1058 31.23 -19.64 34.27
N GLY A 1059 31.51 -18.59 35.04
CA GLY A 1059 30.95 -17.24 34.83
C GLY A 1059 30.28 -16.63 36.06
N GLU A 1060 29.60 -15.49 35.87
CA GLU A 1060 28.83 -14.80 36.91
C GLU A 1060 27.37 -15.28 36.96
N HIS A 1061 26.94 -15.74 38.15
CA HIS A 1061 25.59 -16.19 38.48
C HIS A 1061 24.92 -15.11 39.34
N THR A 1062 24.57 -13.99 38.69
CA THR A 1062 24.11 -12.74 39.34
C THR A 1062 22.63 -12.43 39.11
N SER A 1063 22.02 -13.00 38.07
CA SER A 1063 20.59 -12.87 37.72
C SER A 1063 19.68 -13.45 38.82
N ARG A 1064 18.37 -13.19 38.75
CA ARG A 1064 17.38 -13.83 39.65
C ARG A 1064 17.13 -15.31 39.33
N GLU A 1065 17.58 -15.77 38.18
CA GLU A 1065 17.34 -17.12 37.64
C GLU A 1065 18.53 -18.05 37.92
N ASP A 1066 19.74 -17.49 38.02
CA ASP A 1066 20.99 -18.21 38.26
C ASP A 1066 21.49 -18.10 39.71
N ALA A 1067 21.29 -16.95 40.36
CA ALA A 1067 21.70 -16.76 41.76
C ALA A 1067 20.85 -17.62 42.71
N ALA A 1068 21.46 -18.11 43.80
CA ALA A 1068 20.79 -19.04 44.70
C ALA A 1068 19.67 -18.36 45.49
N HIS A 1069 18.42 -18.71 45.17
CA HIS A 1069 17.20 -18.17 45.81
C HIS A 1069 16.91 -18.81 47.18
N TRP A 1070 16.59 -17.98 48.17
CA TRP A 1070 16.05 -18.43 49.45
C TRP A 1070 14.76 -17.69 49.83
N ASP A 1071 13.68 -18.45 49.94
CA ASP A 1071 12.32 -18.08 50.38
C ASP A 1071 12.15 -17.77 51.90
N GLY A 1072 13.25 -17.69 52.65
CA GLY A 1072 13.23 -17.49 54.11
C GLY A 1072 12.65 -18.65 54.92
N ARG A 1073 12.54 -19.87 54.35
CA ARG A 1073 12.04 -21.07 55.04
C ARG A 1073 13.15 -22.05 55.41
N ASN A 1074 12.99 -22.77 56.51
CA ASN A 1074 13.86 -23.89 56.90
C ASN A 1074 13.59 -25.17 56.08
N ALA A 1075 14.33 -26.23 56.37
CA ALA A 1075 14.17 -27.55 55.73
C ALA A 1075 12.79 -28.23 55.93
N HIS A 1076 11.94 -27.74 56.83
CA HIS A 1076 10.55 -28.20 57.03
C HIS A 1076 9.50 -27.29 56.36
N GLY A 1077 9.94 -26.24 55.64
CA GLY A 1077 9.05 -25.26 55.01
C GLY A 1077 8.57 -24.12 55.93
N GLU A 1078 9.04 -24.06 57.18
CA GLU A 1078 8.63 -23.07 58.18
C GLU A 1078 9.44 -21.76 58.02
N HIS A 1079 8.77 -20.61 58.09
CA HIS A 1079 9.46 -19.30 57.99
C HIS A 1079 10.35 -19.02 59.21
N VAL A 1080 11.65 -18.81 58.97
CA VAL A 1080 12.66 -18.60 60.02
C VAL A 1080 12.44 -17.29 60.81
N ALA A 1081 13.04 -17.14 61.98
CA ALA A 1081 12.92 -15.93 62.80
C ALA A 1081 13.70 -14.74 62.19
N SER A 1082 13.28 -13.50 62.47
CA SER A 1082 14.10 -12.31 62.18
C SER A 1082 15.43 -12.40 62.94
N GLY A 1083 16.55 -12.13 62.26
CA GLY A 1083 17.88 -12.35 62.83
C GLY A 1083 18.99 -12.38 61.79
N VAL A 1084 20.21 -12.64 62.24
CA VAL A 1084 21.39 -12.82 61.36
C VAL A 1084 21.57 -14.29 61.06
N TYR A 1085 21.78 -14.62 59.78
CA TYR A 1085 22.07 -15.96 59.29
C TYR A 1085 23.38 -15.95 58.51
N VAL A 1086 24.02 -17.12 58.42
CA VAL A 1086 25.28 -17.33 57.70
C VAL A 1086 25.00 -18.20 56.48
N TYR A 1087 25.61 -17.88 55.34
CA TYR A 1087 25.59 -18.72 54.14
C TYR A 1087 27.00 -19.09 53.70
N GLU A 1088 27.19 -20.35 53.35
CA GLU A 1088 28.41 -20.95 52.80
C GLU A 1088 28.12 -21.38 51.35
N LEU A 1089 28.88 -20.84 50.39
CA LEU A 1089 28.95 -21.39 49.03
C LEU A 1089 30.06 -22.45 49.01
N THR A 1090 29.74 -23.65 48.51
CA THR A 1090 30.73 -24.67 48.14
C THR A 1090 30.65 -24.91 46.63
N ALA A 1091 31.79 -24.84 45.95
CA ALA A 1091 31.93 -25.10 44.52
C ALA A 1091 33.27 -25.80 44.26
N GLY A 1092 33.25 -27.13 44.10
CA GLY A 1092 34.48 -27.94 44.08
C GLY A 1092 35.30 -27.80 45.37
N GLU A 1093 36.57 -27.43 45.26
CA GLU A 1093 37.42 -27.11 46.42
C GLU A 1093 37.16 -25.71 47.01
N TYR A 1094 36.51 -24.81 46.26
CA TYR A 1094 36.24 -23.45 46.73
C TYR A 1094 35.14 -23.43 47.80
N ARG A 1095 35.41 -22.71 48.88
CA ARG A 1095 34.44 -22.39 49.92
C ARG A 1095 34.54 -20.92 50.31
N ALA A 1096 33.39 -20.26 50.42
CA ALA A 1096 33.30 -18.90 50.93
C ALA A 1096 32.07 -18.73 51.81
N VAL A 1097 32.18 -17.87 52.83
CA VAL A 1097 31.14 -17.67 53.86
C VAL A 1097 30.82 -16.19 54.01
N ARG A 1098 29.53 -15.86 54.05
CA ARG A 1098 29.01 -14.49 54.25
C ARG A 1098 27.79 -14.50 55.19
N ARG A 1099 27.28 -13.31 55.53
CA ARG A 1099 26.14 -13.12 56.44
C ARG A 1099 24.98 -12.37 55.76
N MET A 1100 23.76 -12.72 56.12
CA MET A 1100 22.51 -12.07 55.72
C MET A 1100 21.63 -11.76 56.93
N ILE A 1101 20.69 -10.84 56.77
CA ILE A 1101 19.77 -10.43 57.82
C ILE A 1101 18.33 -10.67 57.34
N VAL A 1102 17.59 -11.51 58.08
CA VAL A 1102 16.14 -11.70 57.90
C VAL A 1102 15.41 -10.65 58.72
N ARG A 1103 14.45 -9.94 58.12
CA ARG A 1103 13.57 -9.01 58.81
C ARG A 1103 12.12 -9.27 58.40
N LYS A 1104 11.38 -10.04 59.20
CA LYS A 1104 9.91 -10.00 59.18
C LYS A 1104 9.42 -8.60 59.56
#